data_AF-D5EVE4-F1
#
_entry.id   AF-D5EVE4-F1
#
_cell.length_a   1.000
_cell.length_b   1.000
_cell.length_c   1.000
_cell.angle_alpha   90.00
_cell.angle_beta   90.00
_cell.angle_gamma   90.00
#
_symmetry.space_group_name_H-M   'P 1'
#
loop_
_entity.id
_entity.type
_entity.pdbx_description
1 polymer ?
#
loop_
_entity_poly.entity_id
_entity_poly.type
_entity_poly.pdbx_seq_one_letter_code
_entity_poly.pdbx_strand_id
1 'polypeptide(L)'
;MLLAIGMMATAQVKTPVTEFNLAGPYAVSAPFAIDTVDVQGKKFDPVSQLGSIALTSHFTGKFSGQVLPSLPDSKSVGLLSFYVNNSDFIKGKIEVKGPKHSKLFIDGVEAGGELKLAPEHHTFTIQYLAEPKDTDSVQVVFDTPTSITYQLTPNHPYMVHDLTDGKRVRGINLSADGQFVCVSYQTTDRGGNTRWNYELRDVKSGRLISQPSRNPRWMPKSIAWLEEEKEGSHRVLYKVDPKTGVRTRFAYDIPEGSYTVSPTEDYLIFTLEEEGPQEDKEVFEILEMDDRQPGWRKRNYLAKYDIKTGITQRITFGNKGEYLYDISQDGSKLLVISNRSRLTKRPTTVSDVFVMDAHTLKVDTLLSGAEFLGGGSFSPDGSQILFVGNPEAFNRIGCQLPAEVTPSMTENELFLFDIASKQVKPLTKDFDPSIDDVDWSWADGQIYFSAEDRDYVNMFVLNPKTGIITKLPVKGDYTYRFNMAAHAPVLAYLSYKTMEPASAYIATIKNAKFNAHSSMFNGKEALGDAEIGTCQDCNFTNSKGDTVYGRLYLPKDFDATKKYPMIVYYYGGCSPVSRYFESPYAPQYWNSLGYVAYILEPSGATGFGQEWASRHVNTAGRGPAEDIIEGTKKICEAHPFINKDKIGCMGASYGGFMTQYLQTQTDIFAAAVSHAGIANHTSYWGEGYWGYNYSEVSMANSYPWSHRQLYVDQSPLFNADKIHTPLLLLHGNADTNVPLIESLQMFTALKLLGREVSLVEVEGENHHILDYSKKEKWLATQMAWFQKWLKDDPTWWDALYPKKHL
;
A
#
# COMPACT_ATOMS: atom_id res chain seq x y z
N MET A 1 43.17 19.70 0.31
CA MET A 1 43.51 20.52 1.49
C MET A 1 42.80 19.89 2.68
N LEU A 2 43.55 19.24 3.59
CA LEU A 2 43.00 18.49 4.72
C LEU A 2 42.30 19.45 5.70
N LEU A 3 41.00 19.32 5.89
CA LEU A 3 40.31 19.87 7.07
C LEU A 3 40.20 18.75 8.12
N ALA A 4 40.91 18.93 9.22
CA ALA A 4 40.77 18.12 10.42
C ALA A 4 39.41 18.43 11.06
N ILE A 5 38.51 17.44 11.08
CA ILE A 5 37.28 17.49 11.87
C ILE A 5 37.69 17.19 13.31
N GLY A 6 37.82 18.23 14.13
CA GLY A 6 37.95 18.08 15.58
C GLY A 6 36.64 17.52 16.14
N MET A 7 36.69 16.35 16.77
CA MET A 7 35.62 15.89 17.65
C MET A 7 35.54 16.85 18.84
N MET A 8 34.58 17.78 18.82
CA MET A 8 34.15 18.43 20.06
C MET A 8 33.48 17.37 20.93
N ALA A 9 34.07 17.08 22.08
CA ALA A 9 33.40 16.30 23.12
C ALA A 9 32.19 17.10 23.61
N THR A 10 30.99 16.76 23.15
CA THR A 10 29.75 17.32 23.66
C THR A 10 29.58 16.87 25.11
N ALA A 11 29.47 17.83 26.03
CA ALA A 11 29.17 17.55 27.43
C ALA A 11 27.84 16.78 27.53
N GLN A 12 27.81 15.66 28.25
CA GLN A 12 26.58 14.91 28.43
C GLN A 12 25.65 15.63 29.42
N VAL A 13 24.35 15.58 29.14
CA VAL A 13 23.27 16.14 29.95
C VAL A 13 22.64 15.01 30.76
N LYS A 14 22.54 15.21 32.07
CA LYS A 14 21.85 14.27 32.96
C LYS A 14 20.40 14.70 33.14
N THR A 15 19.46 13.88 32.66
CA THR A 15 18.03 14.12 32.80
C THR A 15 17.41 13.09 33.75
N PRO A 16 17.00 13.46 34.97
CA PRO A 16 16.30 12.55 35.86
C PRO A 16 14.84 12.36 35.43
N VAL A 17 14.32 11.14 35.60
CA VAL A 17 12.88 10.84 35.51
C VAL A 17 12.32 10.81 36.92
N THR A 18 11.39 11.71 37.22
CA THR A 18 10.85 11.91 38.57
C THR A 18 9.42 11.43 38.74
N GLU A 19 8.73 11.10 37.64
CA GLU A 19 7.35 10.61 37.66
C GLU A 19 7.19 9.41 36.73
N PHE A 20 6.33 8.49 37.11
CA PHE A 20 6.08 7.23 36.42
C PHE A 20 4.59 6.88 36.44
N ASN A 21 4.12 6.17 35.42
CA ASN A 21 2.91 5.36 35.50
C ASN A 21 3.22 4.13 36.35
N LEU A 22 2.32 3.76 37.26
CA LEU A 22 2.46 2.64 38.18
C LEU A 22 1.40 1.57 37.90
N ALA A 23 1.85 0.33 37.73
CA ALA A 23 1.01 -0.86 37.85
C ALA A 23 1.52 -1.68 39.05
N GLY A 24 0.66 -1.86 40.07
CA GLY A 24 1.01 -2.54 41.32
C GLY A 24 1.17 -1.59 42.50
N PRO A 25 1.79 -2.03 43.60
CA PRO A 25 2.44 -3.33 43.79
C PRO A 25 1.42 -4.47 43.90
N TYR A 26 1.70 -5.60 43.24
CA TYR A 26 0.88 -6.82 43.31
C TYR A 26 1.60 -7.91 44.09
N ALA A 27 0.90 -8.57 45.00
CA ALA A 27 1.46 -9.65 45.80
C ALA A 27 1.92 -10.82 44.92
N VAL A 28 3.12 -11.33 45.20
CA VAL A 28 3.64 -12.57 44.63
C VAL A 28 4.12 -13.48 45.75
N SER A 29 3.91 -14.77 45.57
CA SER A 29 4.31 -15.81 46.52
C SER A 29 5.25 -16.77 45.84
N ALA A 30 6.25 -17.28 46.57
CA ALA A 30 7.08 -18.36 46.07
C ALA A 30 6.20 -19.56 45.68
N PRO A 31 6.52 -20.27 44.58
CA PRO A 31 5.80 -21.47 44.22
C PRO A 31 5.96 -22.54 45.30
N PHE A 32 4.99 -23.44 45.40
CA PHE A 32 5.13 -24.63 46.22
C PHE A 32 6.23 -25.52 45.64
N ALA A 33 7.33 -25.68 46.39
CA ALA A 33 8.47 -26.47 45.96
C ALA A 33 8.19 -27.97 46.17
N ILE A 34 7.94 -28.69 45.07
CA ILE A 34 7.86 -30.16 45.07
C ILE A 34 9.26 -30.77 45.26
N ASP A 35 10.28 -30.12 44.69
CA ASP A 35 11.70 -30.50 44.76
C ASP A 35 12.59 -29.28 45.08
N THR A 36 13.85 -29.52 45.46
CA THR A 36 14.78 -28.46 45.87
C THR A 36 15.52 -27.76 44.73
N VAL A 37 15.50 -28.35 43.52
CA VAL A 37 16.11 -27.82 42.29
C VAL A 37 15.26 -28.17 41.07
N ASP A 38 15.41 -27.42 39.99
CA ASP A 38 14.77 -27.71 38.69
C ASP A 38 15.50 -28.82 37.91
N VAL A 39 15.02 -29.14 36.70
CA VAL A 39 15.63 -30.14 35.80
C VAL A 39 17.06 -29.81 35.36
N GLN A 40 17.51 -28.57 35.60
CA GLN A 40 18.87 -28.09 35.31
C GLN A 40 19.74 -28.05 36.58
N GLY A 41 19.22 -28.51 37.72
CA GLY A 41 19.91 -28.50 39.01
C GLY A 41 19.98 -27.12 39.68
N LYS A 42 19.17 -26.14 39.24
CA LYS A 42 19.16 -24.77 39.79
C LYS A 42 18.10 -24.65 40.88
N LYS A 43 18.42 -23.94 41.97
CA LYS A 43 17.45 -23.56 43.00
C LYS A 43 16.49 -22.50 42.46
N PHE A 44 15.28 -22.45 43.03
CA PHE A 44 14.33 -21.37 42.73
C PHE A 44 14.96 -20.00 43.02
N ASP A 45 14.97 -19.15 41.99
CA ASP A 45 15.44 -17.77 42.07
C ASP A 45 14.22 -16.84 42.21
N PRO A 46 14.06 -16.12 43.34
CA PRO A 46 12.99 -15.15 43.51
C PRO A 46 12.93 -14.08 42.41
N VAL A 47 14.05 -13.74 41.77
CA VAL A 47 14.10 -12.77 40.66
C VAL A 47 13.32 -13.26 39.44
N SER A 48 13.16 -14.58 39.27
CA SER A 48 12.31 -15.15 38.21
C SER A 48 10.85 -14.70 38.31
N GLN A 49 10.40 -14.24 39.50
CA GLN A 49 9.03 -13.75 39.69
C GLN A 49 8.78 -12.39 39.03
N LEU A 50 9.82 -11.65 38.63
CA LEU A 50 9.64 -10.43 37.84
C LEU A 50 8.74 -10.72 36.62
N GLY A 51 8.92 -11.86 35.95
CA GLY A 51 8.10 -12.26 34.80
C GLY A 51 6.61 -12.54 35.09
N SER A 52 6.15 -12.46 36.36
CA SER A 52 4.74 -12.69 36.74
C SER A 52 3.80 -11.56 36.32
N ILE A 53 4.33 -10.38 35.99
CA ILE A 53 3.56 -9.23 35.51
C ILE A 53 3.88 -8.96 34.04
N ALA A 54 2.85 -8.84 33.21
CA ALA A 54 3.00 -8.51 31.80
C ALA A 54 3.36 -7.03 31.64
N LEU A 55 4.30 -6.70 30.74
CA LEU A 55 4.69 -5.30 30.48
C LEU A 55 3.51 -4.42 30.01
N THR A 56 2.46 -5.05 29.48
CA THR A 56 1.22 -4.41 29.02
C THR A 56 0.12 -4.37 30.08
N SER A 57 0.43 -4.68 31.35
CA SER A 57 -0.54 -4.57 32.45
C SER A 57 -1.08 -3.14 32.57
N HIS A 58 -2.36 -3.02 32.91
CA HIS A 58 -3.03 -1.73 33.06
C HIS A 58 -2.38 -0.93 34.21
N PHE A 59 -1.88 0.27 33.91
CA PHE A 59 -1.34 1.19 34.90
C PHE A 59 -2.49 1.84 35.68
N THR A 60 -2.52 1.66 37.01
CA THR A 60 -3.64 2.03 37.88
C THR A 60 -3.42 3.36 38.60
N GLY A 61 -2.23 3.95 38.50
CA GLY A 61 -1.91 5.24 39.12
C GLY A 61 -0.60 5.84 38.62
N LYS A 62 -0.18 6.92 39.29
CA LYS A 62 1.12 7.57 39.08
C LYS A 62 1.98 7.45 40.32
N PHE A 63 3.28 7.41 40.14
CA PHE A 63 4.28 7.36 41.20
C PHE A 63 5.33 8.47 41.00
N SER A 64 5.57 9.25 42.04
CA SER A 64 6.57 10.32 42.07
C SER A 64 7.41 10.33 43.37
N GLY A 65 7.33 9.23 44.13
CA GLY A 65 8.06 9.07 45.39
C GLY A 65 9.52 8.65 45.17
N GLN A 66 10.34 8.75 46.22
CA GLN A 66 11.69 8.20 46.18
C GLN A 66 11.73 6.69 46.45
N VAL A 67 10.85 6.20 47.32
CA VAL A 67 10.81 4.79 47.77
C VAL A 67 9.82 4.00 46.92
N LEU A 68 10.25 2.84 46.40
CA LEU A 68 9.41 1.98 45.59
C LEU A 68 8.14 1.53 46.34
N PRO A 69 6.97 1.53 45.69
CA PRO A 69 5.76 0.97 46.26
C PRO A 69 5.94 -0.53 46.58
N SER A 70 5.69 -0.92 47.82
CA SER A 70 5.78 -2.30 48.32
C SER A 70 4.59 -2.64 49.22
N LEU A 71 4.24 -3.93 49.31
CA LEU A 71 3.23 -4.41 50.25
C LEU A 71 3.85 -4.67 51.64
N PRO A 72 3.08 -4.50 52.75
CA PRO A 72 3.64 -4.62 54.10
C PRO A 72 3.97 -6.05 54.52
N ASP A 73 3.24 -7.04 53.97
CA ASP A 73 3.23 -8.41 54.49
C ASP A 73 3.56 -9.48 53.42
N SER A 74 3.89 -9.06 52.19
CA SER A 74 4.22 -9.98 51.09
C SER A 74 5.23 -9.35 50.14
N LYS A 75 5.99 -10.21 49.44
CA LYS A 75 6.77 -9.77 48.29
C LYS A 75 5.82 -9.25 47.23
N SER A 76 6.26 -8.25 46.49
CA SER A 76 5.40 -7.64 45.49
C SER A 76 6.16 -7.26 44.23
N VAL A 77 5.51 -7.43 43.09
CA VAL A 77 5.99 -6.95 41.79
C VAL A 77 5.26 -5.69 41.38
N GLY A 78 5.95 -4.81 40.69
CA GLY A 78 5.36 -3.62 40.10
C GLY A 78 6.04 -3.22 38.79
N LEU A 79 5.35 -2.36 38.05
CA LEU A 79 5.88 -1.71 36.85
C LEU A 79 5.88 -0.21 37.06
N LEU A 80 7.00 0.43 36.72
CA LEU A 80 7.09 1.86 36.47
C LEU A 80 7.24 2.08 34.97
N SER A 81 6.44 2.96 34.38
CA SER A 81 6.54 3.25 32.94
C SER A 81 6.46 4.73 32.63
N PHE A 82 7.12 5.13 31.55
CA PHE A 82 7.07 6.46 30.97
C PHE A 82 7.41 6.36 29.48
N TYR A 83 7.17 7.44 28.75
CA TYR A 83 7.37 7.51 27.31
C TYR A 83 8.39 8.59 26.96
N VAL A 84 9.14 8.36 25.89
CA VAL A 84 10.05 9.34 25.30
C VAL A 84 9.72 9.48 23.82
N ASN A 85 9.49 10.72 23.38
CA ASN A 85 9.34 11.08 21.99
C ASN A 85 10.60 11.84 21.55
N ASN A 86 11.28 11.39 20.50
CA ASN A 86 12.44 12.12 19.95
C ASN A 86 12.37 12.24 18.43
N SER A 87 12.69 13.43 17.92
CA SER A 87 12.73 13.78 16.50
C SER A 87 14.05 13.46 15.81
N ASP A 88 15.09 13.13 16.59
CA ASP A 88 16.46 12.92 16.12
C ASP A 88 17.05 11.72 16.86
N PHE A 89 18.05 11.07 16.26
CA PHE A 89 18.64 9.84 16.81
C PHE A 89 19.46 10.16 18.07
N ILE A 90 19.26 9.40 19.15
CA ILE A 90 19.95 9.64 20.42
C ILE A 90 20.79 8.42 20.80
N LYS A 91 22.07 8.67 21.03
CA LYS A 91 23.01 7.69 21.62
C LYS A 91 23.41 8.14 23.02
N GLY A 92 23.28 7.27 24.01
CA GLY A 92 23.65 7.58 25.39
C GLY A 92 23.50 6.41 26.32
N LYS A 93 23.17 6.69 27.58
CA LYS A 93 22.88 5.68 28.61
C LYS A 93 21.64 6.06 29.43
N ILE A 94 21.00 5.06 30.00
CA ILE A 94 20.02 5.20 31.07
C ILE A 94 20.47 4.34 32.25
N GLU A 95 20.48 4.94 33.43
CA GLU A 95 20.79 4.23 34.66
C GLU A 95 19.52 4.11 35.50
N VAL A 96 19.19 2.88 35.91
CA VAL A 96 18.18 2.60 36.94
C VAL A 96 18.91 2.17 38.20
N LYS A 97 18.85 3.00 39.25
CA LYS A 97 19.57 2.80 40.51
C LYS A 97 18.61 2.67 41.69
N GLY A 98 18.97 1.78 42.61
CA GLY A 98 18.33 1.64 43.91
C GLY A 98 17.52 0.35 44.11
N PRO A 99 16.66 -0.10 43.17
CA PRO A 99 15.97 -1.39 43.30
C PRO A 99 16.97 -2.55 43.27
N LYS A 100 16.96 -3.44 44.28
CA LYS A 100 17.81 -4.65 44.30
C LYS A 100 17.55 -5.59 43.13
N HIS A 101 16.28 -5.71 42.73
CA HIS A 101 15.83 -6.59 41.67
C HIS A 101 14.97 -5.81 40.68
N SER A 102 15.56 -5.42 39.56
CA SER A 102 14.82 -4.76 38.48
C SER A 102 15.34 -5.14 37.10
N LYS A 103 14.45 -4.97 36.12
CA LYS A 103 14.75 -5.10 34.70
C LYS A 103 14.19 -3.89 33.97
N LEU A 104 15.01 -3.31 33.10
CA LEU A 104 14.58 -2.25 32.19
C LEU A 104 14.18 -2.87 30.86
N PHE A 105 13.06 -2.42 30.32
CA PHE A 105 12.59 -2.74 28.99
C PHE A 105 12.41 -1.44 28.20
N ILE A 106 12.86 -1.44 26.95
CA ILE A 106 12.63 -0.38 25.97
C ILE A 106 11.89 -1.04 24.81
N ASP A 107 10.70 -0.53 24.49
CA ASP A 107 9.81 -1.08 23.45
C ASP A 107 9.54 -2.57 23.61
N GLY A 108 9.40 -3.01 24.86
CA GLY A 108 9.15 -4.41 25.22
C GLY A 108 10.39 -5.32 25.21
N VAL A 109 11.58 -4.82 24.85
CA VAL A 109 12.83 -5.58 24.81
C VAL A 109 13.69 -5.24 26.03
N GLU A 110 14.19 -6.28 26.73
CA GLU A 110 15.07 -6.11 27.90
C GLU A 110 16.36 -5.38 27.50
N ALA A 111 16.71 -4.31 28.22
CA ALA A 111 17.80 -3.40 27.89
C ALA A 111 18.81 -3.26 29.05
N GLY A 112 20.11 -3.27 28.71
CA GLY A 112 21.23 -3.19 29.66
C GLY A 112 21.71 -1.78 30.00
N GLY A 113 20.91 -0.74 29.73
CA GLY A 113 21.24 0.65 30.05
C GLY A 113 22.02 1.43 28.98
N GLU A 114 22.55 0.79 27.93
CA GLU A 114 22.96 1.52 26.72
C GLU A 114 21.75 1.96 25.90
N LEU A 115 21.77 3.19 25.39
CA LEU A 115 20.69 3.75 24.59
C LEU A 115 21.11 4.00 23.14
N LYS A 116 20.26 3.53 22.24
CA LYS A 116 20.21 3.89 20.82
C LYS A 116 18.74 4.10 20.46
N LEU A 117 18.27 5.32 20.63
CA LEU A 117 16.88 5.67 20.36
C LEU A 117 16.78 6.17 18.92
N ALA A 118 16.01 5.44 18.11
CA ALA A 118 15.64 5.92 16.79
C ALA A 118 14.75 7.16 16.92
N PRO A 119 14.64 8.02 15.91
CA PRO A 119 13.65 9.10 15.90
C PRO A 119 12.21 8.54 15.89
N GLU A 120 11.71 8.20 17.07
CA GLU A 120 10.45 7.48 17.25
C GLU A 120 9.81 7.75 18.63
N HIS A 121 8.70 7.04 18.89
CA HIS A 121 8.06 6.93 20.19
C HIS A 121 8.58 5.69 20.92
N HIS A 122 9.18 5.89 22.08
CA HIS A 122 9.75 4.82 22.88
C HIS A 122 8.99 4.64 24.20
N THR A 123 8.64 3.39 24.50
CA THR A 123 8.08 3.00 25.80
C THR A 123 9.17 2.47 26.70
N PHE A 124 9.35 3.08 27.87
CA PHE A 124 10.24 2.61 28.91
C PHE A 124 9.43 1.95 30.02
N THR A 125 9.81 0.73 30.40
CA THR A 125 9.17 -0.02 31.48
C THR A 125 10.22 -0.60 32.41
N ILE A 126 10.14 -0.29 33.69
CA ILE A 126 10.98 -0.84 34.75
C ILE A 126 10.13 -1.80 35.56
N GLN A 127 10.45 -3.07 35.43
CA GLN A 127 9.86 -4.13 36.22
C GLN A 127 10.70 -4.32 37.47
N TYR A 128 10.09 -4.31 38.65
CA TYR A 128 10.79 -4.45 39.93
C TYR A 128 10.12 -5.45 40.86
N LEU A 129 10.91 -6.03 41.75
CA LEU A 129 10.48 -6.91 42.84
C LEU A 129 10.92 -6.26 44.16
N ALA A 130 9.94 -5.97 45.02
CA ALA A 130 10.16 -5.36 46.33
C ALA A 130 9.85 -6.36 47.45
N GLU A 131 10.67 -6.34 48.50
CA GLU A 131 10.45 -7.10 49.73
C GLU A 131 9.36 -6.46 50.61
N PRO A 132 8.77 -7.19 51.57
CA PRO A 132 7.82 -6.60 52.51
C PRO A 132 8.45 -5.43 53.28
N LYS A 133 7.79 -4.26 53.25
CA LYS A 133 8.27 -3.00 53.87
C LYS A 133 9.62 -2.53 53.30
N ASP A 134 9.89 -2.80 52.02
CA ASP A 134 11.10 -2.33 51.37
C ASP A 134 11.24 -0.81 51.47
N THR A 135 12.48 -0.35 51.59
CA THR A 135 12.84 1.08 51.58
C THR A 135 13.74 1.44 50.40
N ASP A 136 13.93 0.50 49.47
CA ASP A 136 14.69 0.70 48.24
C ASP A 136 14.19 1.94 47.49
N SER A 137 15.11 2.88 47.25
CA SER A 137 14.82 4.04 46.43
C SER A 137 14.84 3.69 44.95
N VAL A 138 14.19 4.48 44.09
CA VAL A 138 14.37 4.40 42.63
C VAL A 138 14.86 5.73 42.07
N GLN A 139 15.95 5.68 41.31
CA GLN A 139 16.49 6.80 40.55
C GLN A 139 16.71 6.36 39.12
N VAL A 140 16.08 7.06 38.18
CA VAL A 140 16.21 6.80 36.75
C VAL A 140 16.80 8.05 36.11
N VAL A 141 17.96 7.93 35.48
CA VAL A 141 18.69 9.08 34.92
C VAL A 141 19.18 8.75 33.52
N PHE A 142 18.80 9.58 32.56
CA PHE A 142 19.40 9.61 31.23
C PHE A 142 20.74 10.33 31.27
N ASP A 143 21.71 9.82 30.54
CA ASP A 143 23.03 10.41 30.31
C ASP A 143 23.28 10.47 28.79
N THR A 144 22.86 11.58 28.19
CA THR A 144 22.73 11.75 26.73
C THR A 144 23.33 13.08 26.26
N PRO A 145 23.73 13.23 24.99
CA PRO A 145 24.28 14.50 24.48
C PRO A 145 23.30 15.68 24.55
N THR A 146 22.00 15.40 24.54
CA THR A 146 20.91 16.37 24.64
C THR A 146 19.99 15.99 25.78
N SER A 147 19.26 16.95 26.36
CA SER A 147 18.23 16.64 27.36
C SER A 147 17.13 15.78 26.74
N ILE A 148 16.69 14.76 27.47
CA ILE A 148 15.50 13.98 27.13
C ILE A 148 14.26 14.68 27.67
N THR A 149 13.17 14.67 26.92
CA THR A 149 11.84 14.99 27.43
C THR A 149 11.05 13.70 27.52
N TYR A 150 10.55 13.40 28.71
CA TYR A 150 9.69 12.24 28.94
C TYR A 150 8.28 12.71 29.30
N GLN A 151 7.31 11.81 29.15
CA GLN A 151 5.91 12.06 29.46
C GLN A 151 5.25 10.79 29.99
N LEU A 152 4.07 10.95 30.58
CA LEU A 152 3.28 9.85 31.15
C LEU A 152 2.10 9.44 30.26
N THR A 153 1.80 10.21 29.22
CA THR A 153 0.76 9.89 28.26
C THR A 153 1.38 9.16 27.06
N PRO A 154 0.64 8.24 26.43
CA PRO A 154 1.10 7.53 25.25
C PRO A 154 1.09 8.40 23.98
N ASN A 155 0.53 9.62 23.99
CA ASN A 155 0.47 10.49 22.81
C ASN A 155 1.83 10.68 22.15
N HIS A 156 1.88 10.52 20.83
CA HIS A 156 3.14 10.63 20.09
C HIS A 156 2.91 11.23 18.72
N PRO A 157 3.94 11.86 18.12
CA PRO A 157 3.90 12.19 16.70
C PRO A 157 3.66 10.94 15.85
N TYR A 158 3.14 11.07 14.64
CA TYR A 158 2.98 9.92 13.73
C TYR A 158 4.33 9.26 13.40
N MET A 159 4.43 7.95 13.59
CA MET A 159 5.64 7.15 13.42
C MET A 159 5.47 6.04 12.39
N VAL A 160 6.56 5.34 12.09
CA VAL A 160 6.57 4.26 11.09
C VAL A 160 5.56 3.16 11.41
N HIS A 161 5.48 2.75 12.67
CA HIS A 161 4.55 1.69 13.08
C HIS A 161 3.08 2.11 12.89
N ASP A 162 2.74 3.40 12.98
CA ASP A 162 1.37 3.89 12.77
C ASP A 162 0.89 3.74 11.32
N LEU A 163 1.79 3.45 10.36
CA LEU A 163 1.39 3.07 9.01
C LEU A 163 0.69 1.71 9.01
N THR A 164 1.13 0.78 9.86
CA THR A 164 0.76 -0.65 9.78
C THR A 164 -0.01 -1.15 10.99
N ASP A 165 0.35 -0.70 12.19
CA ASP A 165 -0.06 -1.27 13.47
C ASP A 165 -1.45 -0.80 13.87
N GLY A 166 -2.22 -1.69 14.51
CA GLY A 166 -3.59 -1.43 14.93
C GLY A 166 -4.64 -2.01 13.98
N LYS A 167 -5.92 -1.79 14.31
CA LYS A 167 -7.08 -2.33 13.57
C LYS A 167 -7.42 -1.42 12.38
N ARG A 168 -7.32 -1.94 11.16
CA ARG A 168 -7.72 -1.27 9.91
C ARG A 168 -8.83 -2.03 9.21
N VAL A 169 -9.73 -1.30 8.53
CA VAL A 169 -10.67 -1.92 7.61
C VAL A 169 -9.98 -2.25 6.28
N ARG A 170 -10.24 -3.45 5.76
CA ARG A 170 -9.60 -3.96 4.51
C ARG A 170 -10.60 -4.46 3.48
N GLY A 171 -11.83 -4.77 3.88
CA GLY A 171 -12.87 -5.25 2.97
C GLY A 171 -14.27 -4.93 3.45
N ILE A 172 -15.20 -4.81 2.51
CA ILE A 172 -16.62 -4.61 2.76
C ILE A 172 -17.44 -5.29 1.66
N ASN A 173 -18.41 -6.13 2.02
CA ASN A 173 -19.20 -6.91 1.05
C ASN A 173 -20.65 -7.03 1.50
N LEU A 174 -21.59 -6.77 0.60
CA LEU A 174 -23.04 -6.80 0.84
C LEU A 174 -23.66 -8.13 0.44
N SER A 175 -24.72 -8.53 1.15
CA SER A 175 -25.63 -9.59 0.69
C SER A 175 -26.36 -9.17 -0.58
N ALA A 176 -26.84 -10.15 -1.35
CA ALA A 176 -27.55 -9.90 -2.61
C ALA A 176 -28.70 -8.89 -2.47
N ASP A 177 -29.44 -8.92 -1.36
CA ASP A 177 -30.56 -8.01 -1.08
C ASP A 177 -30.17 -6.71 -0.34
N GLY A 178 -28.89 -6.55 0.00
CA GLY A 178 -28.37 -5.40 0.74
C GLY A 178 -28.83 -5.31 2.21
N GLN A 179 -29.42 -6.36 2.80
CA GLN A 179 -29.80 -6.36 4.22
C GLN A 179 -28.60 -6.53 5.14
N PHE A 180 -27.56 -7.23 4.70
CA PHE A 180 -26.38 -7.53 5.49
C PHE A 180 -25.11 -7.00 4.83
N VAL A 181 -24.16 -6.62 5.67
CA VAL A 181 -22.80 -6.27 5.28
C VAL A 181 -21.82 -7.10 6.10
N CYS A 182 -20.77 -7.59 5.48
CA CYS A 182 -19.60 -8.05 6.21
C CYS A 182 -18.46 -7.04 6.06
N VAL A 183 -17.92 -6.61 7.19
CA VAL A 183 -16.75 -5.74 7.27
C VAL A 183 -15.55 -6.57 7.69
N SER A 184 -14.49 -6.53 6.88
CA SER A 184 -13.24 -7.25 7.13
C SER A 184 -12.21 -6.32 7.73
N TYR A 185 -11.62 -6.72 8.84
CA TYR A 185 -10.58 -5.98 9.55
C TYR A 185 -9.28 -6.77 9.59
N GLN A 186 -8.18 -6.04 9.50
CA GLN A 186 -6.84 -6.52 9.76
C GLN A 186 -6.31 -5.79 10.99
N THR A 187 -5.84 -6.54 11.98
CA THR A 187 -5.13 -6.00 13.13
C THR A 187 -3.69 -6.48 13.09
N THR A 188 -2.75 -5.55 13.03
CA THR A 188 -1.31 -5.83 13.08
C THR A 188 -0.75 -5.37 14.41
N ASP A 189 -0.07 -6.26 15.12
CA ASP A 189 0.65 -5.93 16.35
C ASP A 189 2.05 -5.38 16.01
N ARG A 190 2.66 -4.71 16.98
CA ARG A 190 4.08 -4.36 16.93
C ARG A 190 4.92 -5.62 16.67
N GLY A 191 5.81 -5.54 15.69
CA GLY A 191 6.59 -6.69 15.22
C GLY A 191 5.96 -7.49 14.06
N GLY A 192 4.78 -7.08 13.57
CA GLY A 192 4.22 -7.51 12.28
C GLY A 192 3.24 -8.67 12.33
N ASN A 193 2.96 -9.24 13.51
CA ASN A 193 1.97 -10.29 13.65
C ASN A 193 0.57 -9.76 13.30
N THR A 194 -0.06 -10.37 12.31
CA THR A 194 -1.31 -9.88 11.75
C THR A 194 -2.44 -10.89 11.94
N ARG A 195 -3.62 -10.40 12.34
CA ARG A 195 -4.85 -11.20 12.51
C ARG A 195 -5.99 -10.57 11.74
N TRP A 196 -6.86 -11.41 11.19
CA TRP A 196 -8.04 -11.00 10.43
C TRP A 196 -9.31 -11.28 11.22
N ASN A 197 -10.21 -10.30 11.27
CA ASN A 197 -11.51 -10.41 11.94
C ASN A 197 -12.61 -9.98 10.97
N TYR A 198 -13.76 -10.64 11.02
CA TYR A 198 -14.88 -10.35 10.13
C TYR A 198 -16.13 -10.13 10.96
N GLU A 199 -16.85 -9.03 10.69
CA GLU A 199 -18.07 -8.68 11.41
C GLU A 199 -19.24 -8.63 10.43
N LEU A 200 -20.22 -9.50 10.63
CA LEU A 200 -21.49 -9.45 9.92
C LEU A 200 -22.44 -8.51 10.64
N ARG A 201 -22.96 -7.50 9.95
CA ARG A 201 -23.84 -6.48 10.52
C ARG A 201 -25.11 -6.33 9.69
N ASP A 202 -26.20 -5.99 10.36
CA ASP A 202 -27.43 -5.52 9.70
C ASP A 202 -27.20 -4.11 9.18
N VAL A 203 -27.49 -3.88 7.89
CA VAL A 203 -27.18 -2.60 7.21
C VAL A 203 -27.97 -1.43 7.80
N LYS A 204 -29.24 -1.66 8.13
CA LYS A 204 -30.15 -0.59 8.57
C LYS A 204 -29.85 -0.12 9.99
N SER A 205 -29.57 -1.06 10.90
CA SER A 205 -29.35 -0.78 12.33
C SER A 205 -27.87 -0.70 12.72
N GLY A 206 -26.95 -1.21 11.89
CA GLY A 206 -25.53 -1.37 12.22
C GLY A 206 -25.24 -2.45 13.27
N ARG A 207 -26.26 -3.17 13.74
CA ARG A 207 -26.14 -4.19 14.79
C ARG A 207 -25.28 -5.36 14.31
N LEU A 208 -24.29 -5.75 15.12
CA LEU A 208 -23.52 -6.98 14.92
C LEU A 208 -24.46 -8.19 15.03
N ILE A 209 -24.45 -9.03 14.00
CA ILE A 209 -25.26 -10.26 13.90
C ILE A 209 -24.40 -11.47 14.25
N SER A 210 -23.21 -11.56 13.68
CA SER A 210 -22.26 -12.65 13.94
C SER A 210 -20.83 -12.25 13.54
N GLN A 211 -19.85 -13.11 13.85
CA GLN A 211 -18.45 -12.93 13.48
C GLN A 211 -17.97 -14.16 12.69
N PRO A 212 -18.08 -14.15 11.35
CA PRO A 212 -17.58 -15.23 10.52
C PRO A 212 -16.07 -15.44 10.71
N SER A 213 -15.59 -16.66 10.50
CA SER A 213 -14.15 -16.99 10.58
C SER A 213 -13.32 -16.49 9.38
N ARG A 214 -13.99 -16.13 8.28
CA ARG A 214 -13.42 -15.63 7.03
C ARG A 214 -14.35 -14.62 6.38
N ASN A 215 -13.85 -13.85 5.41
CA ASN A 215 -14.68 -12.95 4.61
C ASN A 215 -15.74 -13.78 3.86
N PRO A 216 -17.05 -13.54 4.07
CA PRO A 216 -18.10 -14.31 3.44
C PRO A 216 -18.15 -14.04 1.94
N ARG A 217 -18.25 -15.12 1.17
CA ARG A 217 -18.54 -15.05 -0.25
C ARG A 217 -20.06 -15.11 -0.45
N TRP A 218 -20.68 -13.96 -0.66
CA TRP A 218 -22.14 -13.87 -0.80
C TRP A 218 -22.65 -14.64 -2.03
N MET A 219 -23.80 -15.29 -1.85
CA MET A 219 -24.56 -15.88 -2.93
C MET A 219 -25.19 -14.76 -3.78
N PRO A 220 -25.25 -14.89 -5.12
CA PRO A 220 -25.69 -13.82 -5.99
C PRO A 220 -27.20 -13.54 -5.94
N LYS A 221 -28.02 -14.49 -5.47
CA LYS A 221 -29.48 -14.39 -5.44
C LYS A 221 -30.08 -14.67 -4.05
N SER A 222 -29.66 -15.75 -3.42
CA SER A 222 -30.09 -16.15 -2.07
C SER A 222 -29.44 -15.27 -1.02
N ILE A 223 -30.15 -15.05 0.09
CA ILE A 223 -29.60 -14.35 1.26
C ILE A 223 -28.78 -15.34 2.08
N ALA A 224 -27.61 -15.73 1.57
CA ALA A 224 -26.68 -16.66 2.19
C ALA A 224 -25.25 -16.36 1.73
N TRP A 225 -24.24 -16.84 2.45
CA TRP A 225 -22.86 -16.89 1.95
C TRP A 225 -22.36 -18.33 1.84
N LEU A 226 -21.27 -18.51 1.10
CA LEU A 226 -20.59 -19.78 0.95
C LEU A 226 -19.49 -19.97 1.98
N GLU A 227 -19.49 -21.14 2.59
CA GLU A 227 -18.39 -21.69 3.38
C GLU A 227 -17.86 -22.95 2.72
N GLU A 228 -16.55 -23.02 2.57
CA GLU A 228 -15.83 -24.17 2.05
C GLU A 228 -15.15 -24.96 3.18
N GLU A 229 -15.32 -26.28 3.16
CA GLU A 229 -14.67 -27.21 4.09
C GLU A 229 -14.18 -28.47 3.35
N LYS A 230 -13.31 -29.25 4.01
CA LYS A 230 -12.90 -30.57 3.55
C LYS A 230 -13.64 -31.65 4.36
N GLU A 231 -14.45 -32.47 3.66
CA GLU A 231 -15.03 -33.70 4.20
C GLU A 231 -14.20 -34.89 3.70
N GLY A 232 -13.23 -35.34 4.51
CA GLY A 232 -12.23 -36.31 4.06
C GLY A 232 -11.32 -35.71 2.98
N SER A 233 -11.28 -36.33 1.80
CA SER A 233 -10.56 -35.80 0.62
C SER A 233 -11.40 -34.86 -0.24
N HIS A 234 -12.68 -34.70 0.06
CA HIS A 234 -13.62 -33.97 -0.80
C HIS A 234 -13.76 -32.52 -0.36
N ARG A 235 -13.72 -31.60 -1.34
CA ARG A 235 -13.98 -30.17 -1.14
C ARG A 235 -15.49 -29.94 -1.22
N VAL A 236 -16.08 -29.35 -0.18
CA VAL A 236 -17.53 -29.20 -0.03
C VAL A 236 -17.89 -27.74 0.24
N LEU A 237 -18.92 -27.24 -0.44
CA LEU A 237 -19.46 -25.90 -0.20
C LEU A 237 -20.78 -25.99 0.55
N TYR A 238 -20.95 -25.14 1.56
CA TYR A 238 -22.19 -24.95 2.31
C TYR A 238 -22.70 -23.53 2.12
N LYS A 239 -24.02 -23.40 1.92
CA LYS A 239 -24.71 -22.14 2.13
C LYS A 239 -24.97 -21.95 3.62
N VAL A 240 -24.65 -20.78 4.12
CA VAL A 240 -24.86 -20.39 5.50
C VAL A 240 -25.89 -19.27 5.56
N ASP A 241 -26.96 -19.50 6.31
CA ASP A 241 -27.96 -18.48 6.58
C ASP A 241 -27.37 -17.41 7.53
N PRO A 242 -27.38 -16.12 7.15
CA PRO A 242 -26.70 -15.07 7.91
C PRO A 242 -27.34 -14.76 9.26
N LYS A 243 -28.62 -15.12 9.46
CA LYS A 243 -29.36 -14.83 10.70
C LYS A 243 -29.24 -15.97 11.72
N THR A 244 -29.30 -17.20 11.24
CA THR A 244 -29.40 -18.41 12.07
C THR A 244 -28.10 -19.19 12.15
N GLY A 245 -27.16 -18.97 11.23
CA GLY A 245 -25.94 -19.76 11.09
C GLY A 245 -26.18 -21.18 10.59
N VAL A 246 -27.41 -21.53 10.19
CA VAL A 246 -27.74 -22.86 9.67
C VAL A 246 -26.98 -23.10 8.37
N ARG A 247 -26.27 -24.21 8.32
CA ARG A 247 -25.47 -24.65 7.18
C ARG A 247 -26.24 -25.69 6.36
N THR A 248 -26.29 -25.50 5.04
CA THR A 248 -26.88 -26.44 4.09
C THR A 248 -25.88 -26.75 2.99
N ARG A 249 -25.64 -28.04 2.72
CA ARG A 249 -24.70 -28.45 1.67
C ARG A 249 -25.19 -27.95 0.31
N PHE A 250 -24.34 -27.22 -0.39
CA PHE A 250 -24.64 -26.61 -1.69
C PHE A 250 -23.95 -27.33 -2.83
N ALA A 251 -22.67 -27.67 -2.69
CA ALA A 251 -21.91 -28.45 -3.67
C ALA A 251 -21.00 -29.45 -2.95
N TYR A 252 -20.75 -30.60 -3.57
CA TYR A 252 -19.96 -31.68 -2.99
C TYR A 252 -18.92 -32.18 -3.99
N ASP A 253 -17.71 -32.45 -3.51
CA ASP A 253 -16.58 -32.93 -4.31
C ASP A 253 -16.28 -32.01 -5.51
N ILE A 254 -16.20 -30.71 -5.23
CA ILE A 254 -15.86 -29.72 -6.25
C ILE A 254 -14.36 -29.72 -6.56
N PRO A 255 -13.93 -29.34 -7.79
CA PRO A 255 -12.51 -29.23 -8.14
C PRO A 255 -11.73 -28.27 -7.24
N GLU A 256 -10.41 -28.45 -7.14
CA GLU A 256 -9.50 -27.44 -6.56
C GLU A 256 -9.30 -26.31 -7.58
N GLY A 257 -9.49 -25.05 -7.16
CA GLY A 257 -9.42 -23.88 -8.05
C GLY A 257 -10.41 -22.77 -7.68
N SER A 258 -10.30 -21.63 -8.36
CA SER A 258 -11.25 -20.53 -8.22
C SER A 258 -12.53 -20.80 -9.00
N TYR A 259 -13.65 -20.31 -8.50
CA TYR A 259 -14.96 -20.49 -9.14
C TYR A 259 -15.75 -19.20 -9.09
N THR A 260 -16.78 -19.09 -9.92
CA THR A 260 -17.84 -18.08 -9.90
C THR A 260 -19.19 -18.80 -9.83
N VAL A 261 -20.07 -18.36 -8.93
CA VAL A 261 -21.43 -18.90 -8.81
C VAL A 261 -22.29 -18.26 -9.89
N SER A 262 -23.04 -19.06 -10.65
CA SER A 262 -24.02 -18.53 -11.60
C SER A 262 -25.05 -17.63 -10.89
N PRO A 263 -25.53 -16.53 -11.49
CA PRO A 263 -26.59 -15.69 -10.91
C PRO A 263 -27.87 -16.45 -10.56
N THR A 264 -28.13 -17.58 -11.23
CA THR A 264 -29.25 -18.51 -11.00
C THR A 264 -29.02 -19.51 -9.86
N GLU A 265 -27.79 -19.61 -9.36
CA GLU A 265 -27.33 -20.53 -8.30
C GLU A 265 -27.48 -22.03 -8.58
N ASP A 266 -27.49 -22.43 -9.85
CA ASP A 266 -27.63 -23.83 -10.28
C ASP A 266 -26.36 -24.41 -10.89
N TYR A 267 -25.33 -23.60 -11.15
CA TYR A 267 -24.00 -24.08 -11.52
C TYR A 267 -22.86 -23.17 -11.02
N LEU A 268 -21.64 -23.68 -11.10
CA LEU A 268 -20.40 -22.92 -10.89
C LEU A 268 -19.58 -22.95 -12.19
N ILE A 269 -18.88 -21.86 -12.49
CA ILE A 269 -17.81 -21.85 -13.48
C ILE A 269 -16.49 -21.77 -12.76
N PHE A 270 -15.67 -22.80 -12.91
CA PHE A 270 -14.31 -22.87 -12.41
C PHE A 270 -13.33 -22.30 -13.43
N THR A 271 -12.35 -21.54 -12.94
CA THR A 271 -11.11 -21.27 -13.66
C THR A 271 -10.06 -22.22 -13.09
N LEU A 272 -9.59 -23.14 -13.92
CA LEU A 272 -8.64 -24.18 -13.57
C LEU A 272 -7.35 -23.97 -14.38
N GLU A 273 -6.23 -24.43 -13.84
CA GLU A 273 -4.92 -24.33 -14.48
C GLU A 273 -4.49 -25.68 -15.04
N GLU A 274 -3.91 -25.68 -16.25
CA GLU A 274 -3.06 -26.76 -16.73
C GLU A 274 -1.60 -26.29 -16.79
N GLU A 275 -0.69 -27.19 -16.40
CA GLU A 275 0.74 -26.96 -16.52
C GLU A 275 1.18 -27.14 -17.97
N GLY A 276 1.95 -26.16 -18.47
CA GLY A 276 2.61 -26.29 -19.75
C GLY A 276 3.79 -27.27 -19.72
N PRO A 277 4.42 -27.52 -20.89
CA PRO A 277 5.63 -28.33 -20.98
C PRO A 277 6.71 -27.85 -20.00
N GLN A 278 7.28 -28.80 -19.25
CA GLN A 278 8.36 -28.54 -18.31
C GLN A 278 9.69 -28.70 -19.05
N GLU A 279 10.61 -27.76 -18.82
CA GLU A 279 11.97 -27.84 -19.34
C GLU A 279 12.90 -28.53 -18.33
N ASP A 280 14.08 -28.92 -18.82
CA ASP A 280 15.17 -29.32 -17.96
C ASP A 280 15.63 -28.11 -17.11
N LYS A 281 15.67 -28.28 -15.79
CA LYS A 281 16.00 -27.20 -14.86
C LYS A 281 17.46 -26.78 -14.91
N GLU A 282 18.34 -27.62 -15.45
CA GLU A 282 19.77 -27.34 -15.60
C GLU A 282 20.06 -26.55 -16.88
N VAL A 283 19.38 -26.86 -17.98
CA VAL A 283 19.53 -26.19 -19.28
C VAL A 283 18.19 -26.17 -20.03
N PHE A 284 17.65 -24.98 -20.30
CA PHE A 284 16.36 -24.82 -20.98
C PHE A 284 16.36 -23.69 -22.01
N GLU A 285 15.41 -23.74 -22.93
CA GLU A 285 15.14 -22.69 -23.91
C GLU A 285 14.09 -21.70 -23.39
N ILE A 286 14.38 -20.40 -23.51
CA ILE A 286 13.42 -19.31 -23.31
C ILE A 286 12.82 -18.98 -24.68
N LEU A 287 11.52 -19.20 -24.87
CA LEU A 287 10.86 -19.02 -26.18
C LEU A 287 10.41 -17.57 -26.40
N GLU A 288 9.88 -16.93 -25.35
CA GLU A 288 9.42 -15.54 -25.34
C GLU A 288 9.87 -14.82 -24.06
N MET A 289 9.84 -13.49 -24.03
CA MET A 289 10.32 -12.69 -22.88
C MET A 289 9.61 -13.04 -21.57
N ASP A 290 8.33 -13.44 -21.65
CA ASP A 290 7.53 -13.76 -20.48
C ASP A 290 7.83 -15.16 -19.91
N ASP A 291 8.50 -16.06 -20.64
CA ASP A 291 8.97 -17.36 -20.11
C ASP A 291 9.96 -17.19 -18.95
N ARG A 292 10.52 -16.00 -18.77
CA ARG A 292 11.34 -15.62 -17.61
C ARG A 292 10.54 -15.56 -16.31
N GLN A 293 9.21 -15.44 -16.39
CA GLN A 293 8.33 -15.30 -15.24
C GLN A 293 7.87 -16.67 -14.71
N PRO A 294 7.94 -16.93 -13.39
CA PRO A 294 7.46 -18.18 -12.81
C PRO A 294 6.00 -18.47 -13.15
N GLY A 295 5.72 -19.69 -13.63
CA GLY A 295 4.37 -20.12 -13.97
C GLY A 295 3.80 -19.55 -15.27
N TRP A 296 4.57 -18.77 -16.05
CA TRP A 296 4.08 -18.16 -17.29
C TRP A 296 3.47 -19.14 -18.29
N ARG A 297 3.96 -20.38 -18.34
CA ARG A 297 3.47 -21.43 -19.24
C ARG A 297 2.18 -22.12 -18.76
N LYS A 298 1.69 -21.80 -17.56
CA LYS A 298 0.37 -22.25 -17.11
C LYS A 298 -0.71 -21.68 -18.01
N ARG A 299 -1.75 -22.46 -18.29
CA ARG A 299 -2.90 -22.02 -19.09
C ARG A 299 -4.17 -22.22 -18.30
N ASN A 300 -4.95 -21.14 -18.22
CA ASN A 300 -6.28 -21.20 -17.64
C ASN A 300 -7.25 -21.78 -18.63
N TYR A 301 -8.11 -22.67 -18.15
CA TYR A 301 -9.27 -23.17 -18.86
C TYR A 301 -10.50 -23.14 -17.94
N LEU A 302 -11.68 -23.13 -18.56
CA LEU A 302 -12.94 -23.07 -17.84
C LEU A 302 -13.57 -24.46 -17.73
N ALA A 303 -14.17 -24.74 -16.58
CA ALA A 303 -15.01 -25.91 -16.34
C ALA A 303 -16.33 -25.52 -15.68
N LYS A 304 -17.42 -26.18 -16.04
CA LYS A 304 -18.73 -26.00 -15.42
C LYS A 304 -19.02 -27.13 -14.45
N TYR A 305 -19.37 -26.80 -13.22
CA TYR A 305 -19.91 -27.73 -12.22
C TYR A 305 -21.42 -27.54 -12.10
N ASP A 306 -22.20 -28.56 -12.40
CA ASP A 306 -23.66 -28.54 -12.26
C ASP A 306 -24.07 -28.92 -10.84
N ILE A 307 -24.78 -28.03 -10.13
CA ILE A 307 -25.13 -28.22 -8.70
C ILE A 307 -26.05 -29.41 -8.50
N LYS A 308 -26.94 -29.69 -9.46
CA LYS A 308 -27.96 -30.74 -9.33
C LYS A 308 -27.37 -32.14 -9.50
N THR A 309 -26.47 -32.30 -10.45
CA THR A 309 -25.89 -33.61 -10.83
C THR A 309 -24.54 -33.86 -10.18
N GLY A 310 -23.83 -32.82 -9.75
CA GLY A 310 -22.46 -32.89 -9.26
C GLY A 310 -21.41 -33.09 -10.36
N ILE A 311 -21.80 -33.02 -11.64
CA ILE A 311 -20.90 -33.25 -12.76
C ILE A 311 -20.06 -32.00 -13.01
N THR A 312 -18.73 -32.19 -13.11
CA THR A 312 -17.80 -31.20 -13.64
C THR A 312 -17.47 -31.51 -15.09
N GLN A 313 -17.70 -30.55 -15.99
CA GLN A 313 -17.36 -30.65 -17.41
C GLN A 313 -16.40 -29.54 -17.81
N ARG A 314 -15.28 -29.87 -18.45
CA ARG A 314 -14.41 -28.87 -19.11
C ARG A 314 -15.17 -28.24 -20.28
N ILE A 315 -15.21 -26.91 -20.36
CA ILE A 315 -15.99 -26.15 -21.36
C ILE A 315 -15.12 -25.29 -22.29
N THR A 316 -13.85 -25.04 -21.96
CA THR A 316 -12.85 -24.50 -22.90
C THR A 316 -11.66 -25.43 -23.02
N PHE A 317 -11.04 -25.47 -24.20
CA PHE A 317 -9.85 -26.27 -24.47
C PHE A 317 -9.00 -25.56 -25.53
N GLY A 318 -7.70 -25.43 -25.26
CA GLY A 318 -6.78 -24.70 -26.12
C GLY A 318 -5.41 -24.53 -25.48
N ASN A 319 -4.50 -23.90 -26.21
CA ASN A 319 -3.16 -23.53 -25.74
C ASN A 319 -3.07 -22.06 -25.30
N LYS A 320 -4.20 -21.35 -25.31
CA LYS A 320 -4.33 -19.97 -24.86
C LYS A 320 -4.86 -19.95 -23.43
N GLY A 321 -4.71 -18.82 -22.74
CA GLY A 321 -5.41 -18.61 -21.48
C GLY A 321 -6.84 -18.18 -21.75
N GLU A 322 -7.82 -18.94 -21.24
CA GLU A 322 -9.23 -18.55 -21.26
C GLU A 322 -9.72 -18.12 -19.88
N TYR A 323 -10.48 -17.03 -19.84
CA TYR A 323 -10.98 -16.44 -18.60
C TYR A 323 -12.47 -16.16 -18.74
N LEU A 324 -13.20 -16.35 -17.63
CA LEU A 324 -14.58 -15.90 -17.49
C LEU A 324 -14.56 -14.43 -17.07
N TYR A 325 -15.20 -13.57 -17.85
CA TYR A 325 -15.42 -12.17 -17.48
C TYR A 325 -16.73 -11.97 -16.75
N ASP A 326 -17.82 -12.56 -17.24
CA ASP A 326 -19.14 -12.40 -16.63
C ASP A 326 -20.11 -13.51 -17.01
N ILE A 327 -21.21 -13.63 -16.26
CA ILE A 327 -22.34 -14.51 -16.53
C ILE A 327 -23.60 -13.62 -16.61
N SER A 328 -24.39 -13.77 -17.67
CA SER A 328 -25.63 -13.01 -17.80
C SER A 328 -26.57 -13.27 -16.62
N GLN A 329 -27.39 -12.29 -16.24
CA GLN A 329 -28.24 -12.37 -15.05
C GLN A 329 -29.23 -13.56 -15.06
N ASP A 330 -29.67 -13.96 -16.25
CA ASP A 330 -30.52 -15.14 -16.45
C ASP A 330 -29.76 -16.48 -16.40
N GLY A 331 -28.44 -16.44 -16.25
CA GLY A 331 -27.54 -17.60 -16.19
C GLY A 331 -27.32 -18.29 -17.54
N SER A 332 -27.83 -17.75 -18.65
CA SER A 332 -27.83 -18.46 -19.94
C SER A 332 -26.56 -18.23 -20.77
N LYS A 333 -25.82 -17.14 -20.54
CA LYS A 333 -24.63 -16.75 -21.32
C LYS A 333 -23.40 -16.57 -20.44
N LEU A 334 -22.26 -16.99 -20.95
CA LEU A 334 -20.94 -16.74 -20.39
C LEU A 334 -20.19 -15.78 -21.32
N LEU A 335 -19.61 -14.72 -20.77
CA LEU A 335 -18.67 -13.84 -21.46
C LEU A 335 -17.27 -14.40 -21.24
N VAL A 336 -16.68 -14.96 -22.29
CA VAL A 336 -15.37 -15.62 -22.24
C VAL A 336 -14.37 -14.82 -23.06
N ILE A 337 -13.19 -14.59 -22.51
CA ILE A 337 -12.07 -13.97 -23.21
C ILE A 337 -10.93 -14.98 -23.40
N SER A 338 -10.24 -14.90 -24.53
CA SER A 338 -9.03 -15.66 -24.81
C SER A 338 -7.94 -14.71 -25.29
N ASN A 339 -6.82 -14.68 -24.57
CA ASN A 339 -5.69 -13.79 -24.89
C ASN A 339 -4.65 -14.52 -25.75
N ARG A 340 -4.04 -13.79 -26.70
CA ARG A 340 -2.91 -14.29 -27.48
C ARG A 340 -1.82 -13.24 -27.64
N SER A 341 -0.58 -13.72 -27.63
CA SER A 341 0.62 -12.94 -27.92
C SER A 341 0.68 -12.49 -29.39
N ARG A 342 1.23 -11.30 -29.62
CA ARG A 342 1.48 -10.64 -30.91
C ARG A 342 2.66 -9.68 -30.78
N LEU A 343 3.82 -10.21 -30.40
CA LEU A 343 5.02 -9.43 -30.03
C LEU A 343 5.51 -8.42 -31.08
N THR A 344 5.23 -8.65 -32.37
CA THR A 344 5.75 -7.82 -33.47
C THR A 344 4.95 -6.54 -33.73
N LYS A 345 3.85 -6.30 -33.00
CA LYS A 345 2.99 -5.13 -33.18
C LYS A 345 2.42 -4.69 -31.83
N ARG A 346 2.29 -3.39 -31.61
CA ARG A 346 1.54 -2.82 -30.47
C ARG A 346 0.01 -2.89 -30.69
N PRO A 347 -0.79 -3.31 -29.70
CA PRO A 347 -0.38 -3.94 -28.45
C PRO A 347 0.15 -5.36 -28.70
N THR A 348 1.11 -5.76 -27.87
CA THR A 348 1.79 -7.06 -27.96
C THR A 348 0.92 -8.21 -27.51
N THR A 349 -0.25 -7.92 -26.93
CA THR A 349 -1.31 -8.89 -26.62
C THR A 349 -2.62 -8.43 -27.25
N VAL A 350 -3.40 -9.38 -27.77
CA VAL A 350 -4.76 -9.14 -28.26
C VAL A 350 -5.72 -10.19 -27.74
N SER A 351 -7.01 -9.85 -27.73
CA SER A 351 -8.04 -10.69 -27.15
C SER A 351 -9.10 -11.11 -28.17
N ASP A 352 -9.52 -12.37 -28.10
CA ASP A 352 -10.77 -12.83 -28.73
C ASP A 352 -11.87 -12.84 -27.65
N VAL A 353 -13.04 -12.30 -27.97
CA VAL A 353 -14.18 -12.19 -27.04
C VAL A 353 -15.35 -13.02 -27.57
N PHE A 354 -15.86 -13.89 -26.71
CA PHE A 354 -16.90 -14.86 -27.03
C PHE A 354 -18.10 -14.71 -26.11
N VAL A 355 -19.28 -14.99 -26.66
CA VAL A 355 -20.47 -15.33 -25.88
C VAL A 355 -20.72 -16.82 -26.05
N MET A 356 -20.69 -17.53 -24.94
CA MET A 356 -20.97 -18.97 -24.90
C MET A 356 -22.32 -19.21 -24.22
N ASP A 357 -23.19 -19.98 -24.84
CA ASP A 357 -24.41 -20.49 -24.20
C ASP A 357 -24.03 -21.49 -23.11
N ALA A 358 -24.44 -21.23 -21.87
CA ALA A 358 -24.02 -21.97 -20.69
C ALA A 358 -24.55 -23.42 -20.66
N HIS A 359 -25.56 -23.76 -21.48
CA HIS A 359 -26.21 -25.08 -21.47
C HIS A 359 -25.80 -25.95 -22.66
N THR A 360 -25.72 -25.35 -23.85
CA THR A 360 -25.42 -26.03 -25.12
C THR A 360 -23.95 -25.91 -25.51
N LEU A 361 -23.20 -25.02 -24.86
CA LEU A 361 -21.81 -24.67 -25.18
C LEU A 361 -21.62 -24.16 -26.61
N LYS A 362 -22.69 -23.70 -27.26
CA LYS A 362 -22.59 -22.99 -28.53
C LYS A 362 -21.91 -21.64 -28.30
N VAL A 363 -20.98 -21.30 -29.17
CA VAL A 363 -20.14 -20.11 -29.04
C VAL A 363 -20.34 -19.18 -30.23
N ASP A 364 -20.60 -17.92 -29.95
CA ASP A 364 -20.56 -16.82 -30.91
C ASP A 364 -19.31 -15.97 -30.63
N THR A 365 -18.50 -15.72 -31.66
CA THR A 365 -17.37 -14.79 -31.57
C THR A 365 -17.87 -13.36 -31.78
N LEU A 366 -17.74 -12.53 -30.76
CA LEU A 366 -18.12 -11.12 -30.82
C LEU A 366 -17.01 -10.28 -31.45
N LEU A 367 -15.80 -10.43 -30.93
CA LEU A 367 -14.60 -9.70 -31.35
C LEU A 367 -13.46 -10.69 -31.54
N SER A 368 -12.63 -10.46 -32.56
CA SER A 368 -11.40 -11.23 -32.75
C SER A 368 -10.20 -10.30 -32.88
N GLY A 369 -9.15 -10.58 -32.11
CA GLY A 369 -7.95 -9.76 -32.05
C GLY A 369 -8.24 -8.33 -31.60
N ALA A 370 -9.17 -8.14 -30.66
CA ALA A 370 -9.44 -6.86 -30.06
C ALA A 370 -8.17 -6.33 -29.37
N GLU A 371 -7.87 -5.07 -29.64
CA GLU A 371 -6.71 -4.36 -29.12
C GLU A 371 -7.17 -3.50 -27.92
N PHE A 372 -6.33 -3.43 -26.88
CA PHE A 372 -6.48 -2.49 -25.76
C PHE A 372 -7.76 -2.61 -24.90
N LEU A 373 -8.31 -3.82 -24.76
CA LEU A 373 -9.40 -4.09 -23.82
C LEU A 373 -8.85 -4.52 -22.44
N GLY A 374 -9.54 -4.11 -21.37
CA GLY A 374 -9.18 -4.41 -19.98
C GLY A 374 -10.21 -5.23 -19.21
N GLY A 375 -11.45 -5.37 -19.70
CA GLY A 375 -12.51 -6.08 -19.00
C GLY A 375 -13.87 -5.96 -19.68
N GLY A 376 -14.87 -6.71 -19.22
CA GLY A 376 -16.25 -6.42 -19.60
C GLY A 376 -17.31 -7.19 -18.82
N SER A 377 -18.54 -6.68 -18.82
CA SER A 377 -19.70 -7.25 -18.13
C SER A 377 -20.98 -7.10 -18.95
N PHE A 378 -21.93 -8.01 -18.77
CA PHE A 378 -23.22 -7.94 -19.45
C PHE A 378 -24.10 -6.81 -18.89
N SER A 379 -24.95 -6.26 -19.75
CA SER A 379 -26.14 -5.53 -19.30
C SER A 379 -27.06 -6.44 -18.48
N PRO A 380 -27.92 -5.90 -17.60
CA PRO A 380 -28.87 -6.71 -16.84
C PRO A 380 -29.77 -7.61 -17.70
N ASP A 381 -30.13 -7.15 -18.91
CA ASP A 381 -30.93 -7.94 -19.87
C ASP A 381 -30.08 -8.86 -20.78
N GLY A 382 -28.76 -8.85 -20.63
CA GLY A 382 -27.82 -9.67 -21.40
C GLY A 382 -27.80 -9.39 -22.91
N SER A 383 -28.28 -8.22 -23.33
CA SER A 383 -28.29 -7.79 -24.74
C SER A 383 -27.08 -6.94 -25.15
N GLN A 384 -26.38 -6.36 -24.17
CA GLN A 384 -25.21 -5.51 -24.37
C GLN A 384 -24.06 -5.94 -23.46
N ILE A 385 -22.86 -5.45 -23.76
CA ILE A 385 -21.66 -5.62 -22.94
C ILE A 385 -21.06 -4.24 -22.68
N LEU A 386 -20.73 -3.96 -21.43
CA LEU A 386 -19.92 -2.83 -21.03
C LEU A 386 -18.46 -3.28 -21.03
N PHE A 387 -17.64 -2.75 -21.94
CA PHE A 387 -16.20 -2.97 -21.95
C PHE A 387 -15.46 -1.84 -21.25
N VAL A 388 -14.39 -2.19 -20.54
CA VAL A 388 -13.33 -1.27 -20.14
C VAL A 388 -12.19 -1.40 -21.14
N GLY A 389 -11.63 -0.29 -21.60
CA GLY A 389 -10.45 -0.28 -22.47
C GLY A 389 -9.81 1.10 -22.51
N ASN A 390 -8.62 1.22 -23.08
CA ASN A 390 -7.97 2.53 -23.17
C ASN A 390 -8.51 3.37 -24.36
N PRO A 391 -8.11 4.64 -24.52
CA PRO A 391 -8.60 5.48 -25.62
C PRO A 391 -8.33 4.94 -27.04
N GLU A 392 -7.42 3.98 -27.24
CA GLU A 392 -7.17 3.36 -28.55
C GLU A 392 -8.09 2.19 -28.88
N ALA A 393 -8.78 1.65 -27.88
CA ALA A 393 -9.74 0.57 -28.07
C ALA A 393 -10.77 0.94 -29.16
N PHE A 394 -11.23 -0.08 -29.89
CA PHE A 394 -12.21 0.05 -30.96
C PHE A 394 -11.83 1.11 -32.02
N ASN A 395 -10.56 1.16 -32.43
CA ASN A 395 -10.05 2.11 -33.41
C ASN A 395 -10.25 3.58 -32.98
N ARG A 396 -9.93 3.89 -31.72
CA ARG A 396 -9.93 5.27 -31.18
C ARG A 396 -11.29 5.96 -31.16
N ILE A 397 -12.43 5.24 -31.18
CA ILE A 397 -13.76 5.88 -31.11
C ILE A 397 -13.95 6.69 -29.81
N GLY A 398 -13.32 6.25 -28.72
CA GLY A 398 -13.31 6.94 -27.43
C GLY A 398 -12.20 8.00 -27.29
N CYS A 399 -11.34 8.18 -28.30
CA CYS A 399 -10.22 9.12 -28.21
C CYS A 399 -10.64 10.54 -28.60
N GLN A 400 -10.17 11.52 -27.84
CA GLN A 400 -10.31 12.95 -28.15
C GLN A 400 -9.06 13.54 -28.83
N LEU A 401 -7.94 12.82 -28.78
CA LEU A 401 -6.65 13.36 -29.21
C LEU A 401 -6.47 13.32 -30.73
N PRO A 402 -5.68 14.25 -31.29
CA PRO A 402 -5.26 14.22 -32.68
C PRO A 402 -4.65 12.87 -33.08
N ALA A 403 -4.76 12.51 -34.36
CA ALA A 403 -4.35 11.19 -34.86
C ALA A 403 -2.86 10.90 -34.67
N GLU A 404 -2.04 11.95 -34.69
CA GLU A 404 -0.58 11.92 -34.49
C GLU A 404 -0.18 11.79 -33.01
N VAL A 405 -1.10 12.01 -32.07
CA VAL A 405 -0.84 11.84 -30.65
C VAL A 405 -1.24 10.43 -30.23
N THR A 406 -0.28 9.69 -29.69
CA THR A 406 -0.56 8.39 -29.06
C THR A 406 -1.09 8.63 -27.65
N PRO A 407 -2.33 8.21 -27.34
CA PRO A 407 -2.87 8.39 -26.01
C PRO A 407 -2.13 7.52 -24.98
N SER A 408 -2.17 7.92 -23.72
CA SER A 408 -1.70 7.06 -22.62
C SER A 408 -2.47 5.74 -22.61
N MET A 409 -1.74 4.62 -22.50
CA MET A 409 -2.35 3.29 -22.36
C MET A 409 -2.88 3.01 -20.96
N THR A 410 -2.53 3.84 -19.98
CA THR A 410 -2.96 3.68 -18.59
C THR A 410 -4.21 4.47 -18.25
N GLU A 411 -4.71 5.27 -19.19
CA GLU A 411 -6.04 5.90 -19.10
C GLU A 411 -7.09 4.88 -19.53
N ASN A 412 -8.18 4.74 -18.77
CA ASN A 412 -9.26 3.79 -19.06
C ASN A 412 -10.58 4.49 -19.35
N GLU A 413 -11.35 3.90 -20.25
CA GLU A 413 -12.60 4.38 -20.81
C GLU A 413 -13.66 3.26 -20.81
N LEU A 414 -14.94 3.64 -20.80
CA LEU A 414 -16.08 2.74 -20.91
C LEU A 414 -16.66 2.75 -22.33
N PHE A 415 -16.94 1.55 -22.85
CA PHE A 415 -17.57 1.33 -24.15
C PHE A 415 -18.78 0.42 -24.03
N LEU A 416 -19.90 0.82 -24.62
CA LEU A 416 -21.11 0.02 -24.69
C LEU A 416 -21.17 -0.70 -26.04
N PHE A 417 -21.16 -2.04 -26.00
CA PHE A 417 -21.24 -2.91 -27.17
C PHE A 417 -22.62 -3.57 -27.25
N ASP A 418 -23.32 -3.42 -28.37
CA ASP A 418 -24.58 -4.11 -28.63
C ASP A 418 -24.33 -5.46 -29.31
N ILE A 419 -24.81 -6.56 -28.71
CA ILE A 419 -24.48 -7.92 -29.18
C ILE A 419 -25.07 -8.21 -30.56
N ALA A 420 -26.31 -7.78 -30.80
CA ALA A 420 -27.03 -8.11 -32.03
C ALA A 420 -26.51 -7.33 -33.24
N SER A 421 -26.33 -6.01 -33.09
CA SER A 421 -25.89 -5.12 -34.17
C SER A 421 -24.37 -5.02 -34.29
N LYS A 422 -23.62 -5.47 -33.27
CA LYS A 422 -22.16 -5.32 -33.12
C LYS A 422 -21.69 -3.86 -33.14
N GLN A 423 -22.56 -2.93 -32.82
CA GLN A 423 -22.24 -1.51 -32.72
C GLN A 423 -21.60 -1.19 -31.37
N VAL A 424 -20.67 -0.24 -31.37
CA VAL A 424 -19.96 0.20 -30.17
C VAL A 424 -20.16 1.70 -29.97
N LYS A 425 -20.48 2.09 -28.74
CA LYS A 425 -20.64 3.48 -28.34
C LYS A 425 -19.68 3.81 -27.18
N PRO A 426 -18.77 4.79 -27.32
CA PRO A 426 -18.00 5.27 -26.18
C PRO A 426 -18.93 5.99 -25.20
N LEU A 427 -18.75 5.74 -23.90
CA LEU A 427 -19.57 6.31 -22.84
C LEU A 427 -18.87 7.43 -22.07
N THR A 428 -17.53 7.41 -22.03
CA THR A 428 -16.71 8.32 -21.19
C THR A 428 -15.72 9.15 -22.01
N LYS A 429 -15.87 9.20 -23.35
CA LYS A 429 -15.00 9.97 -24.23
C LYS A 429 -14.74 11.41 -23.74
N ASP A 430 -15.77 12.07 -23.20
CA ASP A 430 -15.71 13.46 -22.73
C ASP A 430 -15.66 13.58 -21.20
N PHE A 431 -15.06 12.59 -20.53
CA PHE A 431 -14.93 12.48 -19.08
C PHE A 431 -13.45 12.39 -18.71
N ASP A 432 -12.92 13.46 -18.10
CA ASP A 432 -11.50 13.56 -17.77
C ASP A 432 -10.97 12.55 -16.73
N PRO A 433 -11.77 12.06 -15.75
CA PRO A 433 -11.29 11.04 -14.80
C PRO A 433 -11.08 9.65 -15.46
N SER A 434 -10.03 8.94 -15.06
CA SER A 434 -9.69 7.60 -15.58
C SER A 434 -10.47 6.52 -14.84
N ILE A 435 -11.10 5.60 -15.57
CA ILE A 435 -11.94 4.53 -15.00
C ILE A 435 -11.08 3.50 -14.24
N ASP A 436 -11.52 3.13 -13.03
CA ASP A 436 -10.84 2.15 -12.18
C ASP A 436 -11.69 0.88 -12.02
N ASP A 437 -12.63 0.85 -11.07
CA ASP A 437 -13.53 -0.30 -10.83
C ASP A 437 -14.97 0.02 -11.27
N VAL A 438 -15.72 -0.98 -11.76
CA VAL A 438 -17.04 -0.78 -12.39
C VAL A 438 -18.02 -1.90 -12.06
N ASP A 439 -19.27 -1.52 -11.79
CA ASP A 439 -20.40 -2.41 -11.53
C ASP A 439 -21.63 -1.94 -12.33
N TRP A 440 -22.19 -2.84 -13.16
CA TRP A 440 -23.45 -2.58 -13.85
C TRP A 440 -24.61 -3.17 -13.04
N SER A 441 -25.27 -2.32 -12.25
CA SER A 441 -26.23 -2.76 -11.26
C SER A 441 -27.46 -3.43 -11.87
N TRP A 442 -27.74 -4.65 -11.43
CA TRP A 442 -28.98 -5.36 -11.78
C TRP A 442 -30.22 -4.78 -11.10
N ALA A 443 -30.05 -3.99 -10.03
CA ALA A 443 -31.15 -3.48 -9.23
C ALA A 443 -31.87 -2.30 -9.91
N ASP A 444 -31.13 -1.43 -10.59
CA ASP A 444 -31.67 -0.22 -11.21
C ASP A 444 -31.18 0.02 -12.67
N GLY A 445 -30.28 -0.81 -13.19
CA GLY A 445 -29.75 -0.72 -14.55
C GLY A 445 -28.75 0.40 -14.77
N GLN A 446 -28.28 1.06 -13.70
CA GLN A 446 -27.26 2.09 -13.74
C GLN A 446 -25.85 1.48 -13.67
N ILE A 447 -24.85 2.21 -14.15
CA ILE A 447 -23.44 1.81 -14.06
C ILE A 447 -22.79 2.65 -12.96
N TYR A 448 -22.26 1.99 -11.93
CA TYR A 448 -21.54 2.60 -10.82
C TYR A 448 -20.05 2.32 -10.98
N PHE A 449 -19.19 3.32 -10.78
CA PHE A 449 -17.75 3.12 -10.93
C PHE A 449 -16.93 4.06 -10.06
N SER A 450 -15.71 3.65 -9.71
CA SER A 450 -14.65 4.53 -9.23
C SER A 450 -13.83 5.06 -10.41
N ALA A 451 -13.27 6.25 -10.25
CA ALA A 451 -12.34 6.81 -11.21
C ALA A 451 -11.29 7.70 -10.51
N GLU A 452 -10.06 7.67 -11.04
CA GLU A 452 -9.01 8.63 -10.71
C GLU A 452 -9.43 10.01 -11.22
N ASP A 453 -9.71 10.94 -10.31
CA ASP A 453 -10.06 12.34 -10.58
C ASP A 453 -8.95 13.18 -9.96
N ARG A 454 -7.88 13.37 -10.74
CA ARG A 454 -6.62 13.99 -10.31
C ARG A 454 -5.96 13.18 -9.19
N ASP A 455 -5.64 13.80 -8.05
CA ASP A 455 -5.07 13.12 -6.87
C ASP A 455 -6.13 12.43 -5.98
N TYR A 456 -7.40 12.44 -6.40
CA TYR A 456 -8.51 11.76 -5.74
C TYR A 456 -8.90 10.46 -6.46
N VAL A 457 -9.58 9.56 -5.74
CA VAL A 457 -10.40 8.52 -6.37
C VAL A 457 -11.83 8.69 -5.91
N ASN A 458 -12.69 9.10 -6.84
CA ASN A 458 -14.08 9.41 -6.60
C ASN A 458 -15.00 8.34 -7.19
N MET A 459 -16.26 8.32 -6.74
CA MET A 459 -17.28 7.46 -7.34
C MET A 459 -18.27 8.25 -8.19
N PHE A 460 -18.78 7.59 -9.22
CA PHE A 460 -19.69 8.14 -10.20
C PHE A 460 -20.82 7.15 -10.51
N VAL A 461 -21.93 7.67 -11.02
CA VAL A 461 -23.00 6.88 -11.63
C VAL A 461 -23.25 7.36 -13.05
N LEU A 462 -23.37 6.42 -13.97
CA LEU A 462 -23.71 6.64 -15.37
C LEU A 462 -25.07 6.00 -15.69
N ASN A 463 -25.94 6.74 -16.36
CA ASN A 463 -27.14 6.18 -16.96
C ASN A 463 -26.84 5.70 -18.39
N PRO A 464 -26.86 4.39 -18.69
CA PRO A 464 -26.43 3.86 -19.99
C PRO A 464 -27.33 4.30 -21.16
N LYS A 465 -28.58 4.68 -20.88
CA LYS A 465 -29.55 5.11 -21.90
C LYS A 465 -29.34 6.57 -22.31
N THR A 466 -29.08 7.45 -21.35
CA THR A 466 -28.90 8.90 -21.61
C THR A 466 -27.45 9.32 -21.76
N GLY A 467 -26.50 8.54 -21.24
CA GLY A 467 -25.08 8.90 -21.17
C GLY A 467 -24.73 9.91 -20.09
N ILE A 468 -25.69 10.28 -19.22
CA ILE A 468 -25.43 11.26 -18.15
C ILE A 468 -24.59 10.62 -17.05
N ILE A 469 -23.47 11.26 -16.72
CA ILE A 469 -22.58 10.90 -15.61
C ILE A 469 -22.81 11.87 -14.45
N THR A 470 -22.89 11.37 -13.23
CA THR A 470 -23.03 12.18 -12.01
C THR A 470 -22.04 11.71 -10.96
N LYS A 471 -21.24 12.64 -10.42
CA LYS A 471 -20.36 12.38 -9.28
C LYS A 471 -21.18 12.10 -8.03
N LEU A 472 -20.84 11.03 -7.33
CA LEU A 472 -21.51 10.63 -6.09
C LEU A 472 -20.89 11.37 -4.90
N PRO A 473 -21.69 11.83 -3.92
CA PRO A 473 -21.19 12.55 -2.75
C PRO A 473 -20.62 11.57 -1.70
N VAL A 474 -19.57 10.84 -2.07
CA VAL A 474 -18.89 9.91 -1.16
C VAL A 474 -18.20 10.66 -0.03
N LYS A 475 -18.11 9.99 1.12
CA LYS A 475 -17.30 10.45 2.26
C LYS A 475 -15.87 9.95 2.10
N GLY A 476 -14.96 10.84 1.74
CA GLY A 476 -13.53 10.53 1.59
C GLY A 476 -12.94 11.13 0.32
N ASP A 477 -11.61 11.05 0.22
CA ASP A 477 -10.82 11.57 -0.89
C ASP A 477 -10.32 10.47 -1.84
N TYR A 478 -10.24 9.22 -1.36
CA TYR A 478 -9.72 8.08 -2.12
C TYR A 478 -10.54 6.82 -1.84
N THR A 479 -11.51 6.55 -2.70
CA THR A 479 -12.39 5.38 -2.62
C THR A 479 -11.77 4.21 -3.35
N TYR A 480 -11.09 3.33 -2.60
CA TYR A 480 -10.24 2.29 -3.17
C TYR A 480 -10.93 0.94 -3.33
N ARG A 481 -12.13 0.79 -2.75
CA ARG A 481 -12.98 -0.42 -2.86
C ARG A 481 -14.44 -0.03 -2.72
N PHE A 482 -15.29 -0.62 -3.53
CA PHE A 482 -16.73 -0.59 -3.33
C PHE A 482 -17.38 -1.93 -3.67
N ASN A 483 -18.63 -2.08 -3.26
CA ASN A 483 -19.46 -3.22 -3.59
C ASN A 483 -20.94 -2.80 -3.64
N MET A 484 -21.66 -3.27 -4.65
CA MET A 484 -23.10 -3.08 -4.82
C MET A 484 -23.86 -4.35 -4.40
N ALA A 485 -25.04 -4.16 -3.80
CA ALA A 485 -25.98 -5.27 -3.62
C ALA A 485 -26.61 -5.66 -4.97
N ALA A 486 -26.69 -6.96 -5.24
CA ALA A 486 -27.19 -7.48 -6.52
C ALA A 486 -28.65 -7.12 -6.81
N HIS A 487 -29.50 -6.96 -5.79
CA HIS A 487 -30.95 -6.82 -5.93
C HIS A 487 -31.52 -5.60 -5.18
N ALA A 488 -30.64 -4.70 -4.73
CA ALA A 488 -31.02 -3.46 -4.10
C ALA A 488 -30.01 -2.36 -4.44
N PRO A 489 -30.43 -1.09 -4.57
CA PRO A 489 -29.53 0.03 -4.81
C PRO A 489 -28.83 0.45 -3.50
N VAL A 490 -28.05 -0.47 -2.93
CA VAL A 490 -27.26 -0.30 -1.71
C VAL A 490 -25.80 -0.42 -2.09
N LEU A 491 -25.02 0.59 -1.70
CA LEU A 491 -23.60 0.72 -1.96
C LEU A 491 -22.85 0.63 -0.64
N ALA A 492 -21.84 -0.22 -0.59
CA ALA A 492 -20.86 -0.26 0.48
C ALA A 492 -19.49 0.14 -0.09
N TYR A 493 -18.74 0.99 0.61
CA TYR A 493 -17.44 1.44 0.12
C TYR A 493 -16.46 1.74 1.26
N LEU A 494 -15.18 1.61 0.95
CA LEU A 494 -14.07 2.00 1.80
C LEU A 494 -13.37 3.20 1.21
N SER A 495 -13.12 4.22 2.04
CA SER A 495 -12.49 5.45 1.56
C SER A 495 -11.54 6.03 2.61
N TYR A 496 -10.40 6.51 2.15
CA TYR A 496 -9.46 7.29 2.94
C TYR A 496 -9.84 8.77 2.91
N LYS A 497 -9.46 9.52 3.94
CA LYS A 497 -9.24 10.96 3.78
C LYS A 497 -7.74 11.22 3.79
N THR A 498 -7.32 12.32 3.20
CA THR A 498 -5.91 12.67 3.03
C THR A 498 -5.08 12.55 4.32
N MET A 499 -5.68 12.82 5.48
CA MET A 499 -5.06 12.75 6.81
C MET A 499 -5.79 11.76 7.75
N GLU A 500 -6.52 10.78 7.23
CA GLU A 500 -7.23 9.80 8.06
C GLU A 500 -7.16 8.39 7.42
N PRO A 501 -6.92 7.33 8.21
CA PRO A 501 -7.02 5.95 7.73
C PRO A 501 -8.42 5.63 7.16
N ALA A 502 -8.51 4.53 6.41
CA ALA A 502 -9.74 4.15 5.72
C ALA A 502 -10.92 3.99 6.69
N SER A 503 -12.06 4.55 6.30
CA SER A 503 -13.35 4.35 6.96
C SER A 503 -14.26 3.50 6.09
N ALA A 504 -15.24 2.85 6.73
CA ALA A 504 -16.20 1.98 6.07
C ALA A 504 -17.58 2.63 6.08
N TYR A 505 -18.20 2.75 4.90
CA TYR A 505 -19.47 3.43 4.73
C TYR A 505 -20.47 2.57 3.97
N ILE A 506 -21.75 2.79 4.27
CA ILE A 506 -22.87 2.29 3.49
C ILE A 506 -23.78 3.44 3.12
N ALA A 507 -24.25 3.42 1.88
CA ALA A 507 -25.23 4.34 1.36
C ALA A 507 -26.38 3.60 0.67
N THR A 508 -27.61 4.08 0.89
CA THR A 508 -28.76 3.70 0.06
C THR A 508 -28.96 4.75 -1.02
N ILE A 509 -29.05 4.29 -2.26
CA ILE A 509 -29.22 5.11 -3.45
C ILE A 509 -30.69 5.05 -3.86
N LYS A 510 -31.34 6.21 -3.96
CA LYS A 510 -32.72 6.30 -4.47
C LYS A 510 -32.75 7.43 -5.49
N ASN A 511 -33.25 7.13 -6.70
CA ASN A 511 -33.27 8.09 -7.82
C ASN A 511 -31.88 8.72 -8.09
N ALA A 512 -30.82 7.90 -8.09
CA ALA A 512 -29.43 8.34 -8.24
C ALA A 512 -28.96 9.40 -7.21
N LYS A 513 -29.65 9.52 -6.07
CA LYS A 513 -29.25 10.38 -4.95
C LYS A 513 -28.96 9.56 -3.71
N PHE A 514 -27.91 9.96 -2.99
CA PHE A 514 -27.56 9.42 -1.67
C PHE A 514 -28.56 9.95 -0.64
N ASN A 515 -29.23 9.06 0.10
CA ASN A 515 -30.25 9.47 1.08
C ASN A 515 -29.82 9.28 2.54
N ALA A 516 -28.89 8.37 2.82
CA ALA A 516 -28.37 8.14 4.17
C ALA A 516 -26.97 7.52 4.11
N HIS A 517 -26.03 8.02 4.93
CA HIS A 517 -24.75 7.35 5.17
C HIS A 517 -24.73 6.77 6.57
N SER A 518 -24.50 5.47 6.67
CA SER A 518 -24.13 4.82 7.93
C SER A 518 -22.63 4.54 7.92
N SER A 519 -21.93 4.91 8.99
CA SER A 519 -20.53 4.54 9.19
C SER A 519 -20.49 3.17 9.86
N MET A 520 -19.81 2.20 9.25
CA MET A 520 -19.59 0.87 9.84
C MET A 520 -18.26 0.78 10.59
N PHE A 521 -17.30 1.63 10.23
CA PHE A 521 -16.02 1.77 10.90
C PHE A 521 -15.49 3.19 10.73
N ASN A 522 -14.90 3.76 11.78
CA ASN A 522 -14.24 5.05 11.74
C ASN A 522 -12.72 4.85 11.73
N GLY A 523 -12.09 5.13 10.59
CA GLY A 523 -10.66 4.94 10.38
C GLY A 523 -9.77 5.73 11.35
N LYS A 524 -10.27 6.84 11.93
CA LYS A 524 -9.52 7.58 12.96
C LYS A 524 -9.13 6.74 14.17
N GLU A 525 -9.91 5.70 14.48
CA GLU A 525 -9.60 4.77 15.56
C GLU A 525 -8.24 4.08 15.35
N ALA A 526 -7.80 3.91 14.10
CA ALA A 526 -6.50 3.32 13.77
C ALA A 526 -5.31 4.24 14.04
N LEU A 527 -5.54 5.55 14.27
CA LEU A 527 -4.48 6.48 14.68
C LEU A 527 -4.15 6.34 16.17
N GLY A 528 -5.05 5.79 16.99
CA GLY A 528 -4.84 5.68 18.43
C GLY A 528 -4.45 7.03 19.06
N ASP A 529 -3.26 7.06 19.65
CA ASP A 529 -2.69 8.23 20.32
C ASP A 529 -1.78 9.08 19.42
N ALA A 530 -1.67 8.74 18.14
CA ALA A 530 -0.82 9.43 17.17
C ALA A 530 -1.38 10.83 16.82
N GLU A 531 -0.50 11.82 16.88
CA GLU A 531 -0.75 13.18 16.47
C GLU A 531 -0.15 13.44 15.09
N ILE A 532 -1.00 13.88 14.17
CA ILE A 532 -0.64 14.10 12.76
C ILE A 532 -0.65 15.58 12.41
N GLY A 533 0.13 15.92 11.38
CA GLY A 533 0.19 17.27 10.84
C GLY A 533 -1.06 17.71 10.08
N THR A 534 -0.89 18.71 9.22
CA THR A 534 -1.94 19.19 8.31
C THR A 534 -1.51 19.01 6.86
N CYS A 535 -2.49 18.98 5.96
CA CYS A 535 -2.26 18.98 4.51
C CYS A 535 -3.17 20.03 3.88
N GLN A 536 -2.61 20.80 2.95
CA GLN A 536 -3.35 21.80 2.17
C GLN A 536 -3.00 21.67 0.69
N ASP A 537 -3.97 21.95 -0.18
CA ASP A 537 -3.72 22.05 -1.61
C ASP A 537 -2.73 23.18 -1.89
N CYS A 538 -1.78 22.91 -2.77
CA CYS A 538 -0.72 23.82 -3.12
C CYS A 538 -0.34 23.66 -4.60
N ASN A 539 -1.25 24.15 -5.43
CA ASN A 539 -1.15 24.12 -6.88
C ASN A 539 -0.33 25.32 -7.38
N PHE A 540 0.28 25.19 -8.56
CA PHE A 540 0.91 26.32 -9.24
C PHE A 540 0.59 26.29 -10.73
N THR A 541 0.65 27.45 -11.37
CA THR A 541 0.60 27.53 -12.83
C THR A 541 2.01 27.43 -13.38
N ASN A 542 2.30 26.47 -14.26
CA ASN A 542 3.63 26.31 -14.87
C ASN A 542 3.87 27.34 -15.99
N SER A 543 5.08 27.37 -16.55
CA SER A 543 5.48 28.28 -17.63
C SER A 543 4.74 28.05 -18.95
N LYS A 544 4.06 26.91 -19.10
CA LYS A 544 3.20 26.55 -20.24
C LYS A 544 1.75 27.02 -20.06
N GLY A 545 1.40 27.56 -18.89
CA GLY A 545 0.05 28.01 -18.55
C GLY A 545 -0.85 26.93 -17.96
N ASP A 546 -0.33 25.74 -17.72
CA ASP A 546 -1.06 24.65 -17.10
C ASP A 546 -1.14 24.80 -15.58
N THR A 547 -2.20 24.30 -14.96
CA THR A 547 -2.25 24.13 -13.50
C THR A 547 -1.70 22.78 -13.11
N VAL A 548 -0.54 22.77 -12.43
CA VAL A 548 0.05 21.58 -11.82
C VAL A 548 -0.48 21.49 -10.39
N TYR A 549 -1.10 20.36 -10.08
CA TYR A 549 -1.72 20.12 -8.77
C TYR A 549 -0.67 19.64 -7.77
N GLY A 550 -0.85 20.01 -6.51
CA GLY A 550 0.05 19.58 -5.45
C GLY A 550 -0.55 19.78 -4.06
N ARG A 551 0.15 19.25 -3.07
CA ARG A 551 -0.23 19.25 -1.66
C ARG A 551 1.00 19.56 -0.81
N LEU A 552 0.83 20.48 0.12
CA LEU A 552 1.84 20.81 1.12
C LEU A 552 1.42 20.23 2.47
N TYR A 553 2.26 19.34 3.00
CA TYR A 553 2.09 18.73 4.30
C TYR A 553 2.97 19.47 5.32
N LEU A 554 2.36 19.90 6.43
CA LEU A 554 3.02 20.65 7.50
C LEU A 554 3.03 19.86 8.81
N PRO A 555 4.09 19.97 9.63
CA PRO A 555 4.14 19.39 10.97
C PRO A 555 2.96 19.79 11.86
N LYS A 556 2.63 18.93 12.84
CA LYS A 556 1.54 19.16 13.80
C LYS A 556 1.74 20.45 14.61
N ASP A 557 2.98 20.74 15.00
CA ASP A 557 3.38 21.94 15.74
C ASP A 557 4.14 22.91 14.82
N PHE A 558 3.64 23.06 13.59
CA PHE A 558 4.21 23.96 12.60
C PHE A 558 4.25 25.42 13.10
N ASP A 559 5.40 26.06 12.90
CA ASP A 559 5.68 27.44 13.25
C ASP A 559 6.24 28.15 12.03
N ALA A 560 5.43 29.02 11.41
CA ALA A 560 5.80 29.74 10.20
C ALA A 560 7.01 30.68 10.37
N THR A 561 7.47 30.95 11.61
CA THR A 561 8.68 31.74 11.89
C THR A 561 9.96 30.93 11.78
N LYS A 562 9.87 29.59 11.78
CA LYS A 562 11.01 28.68 11.63
C LYS A 562 11.32 28.39 10.17
N LYS A 563 12.51 27.85 9.93
CA LYS A 563 12.94 27.31 8.64
C LYS A 563 12.96 25.79 8.70
N TYR A 564 12.29 25.14 7.76
CA TYR A 564 12.17 23.69 7.67
C TYR A 564 12.89 23.16 6.43
N PRO A 565 13.62 22.02 6.53
CA PRO A 565 13.98 21.26 5.35
C PRO A 565 12.73 20.73 4.67
N MET A 566 12.75 20.61 3.34
CA MET A 566 11.62 20.11 2.55
C MET A 566 11.97 18.81 1.85
N ILE A 567 11.02 17.87 1.79
CA ILE A 567 11.08 16.69 0.92
C ILE A 567 10.04 16.84 -0.19
N VAL A 568 10.48 16.74 -1.44
CA VAL A 568 9.62 16.71 -2.62
C VAL A 568 9.42 15.26 -3.05
N TYR A 569 8.15 14.84 -3.18
CA TYR A 569 7.80 13.48 -3.62
C TYR A 569 6.87 13.50 -4.82
N TYR A 570 7.11 12.56 -5.74
CA TYR A 570 6.39 12.39 -6.99
C TYR A 570 6.54 10.93 -7.46
N TYR A 571 5.63 10.49 -8.33
CA TYR A 571 5.87 9.28 -9.12
C TYR A 571 6.55 9.58 -10.47
N GLY A 572 6.46 10.81 -10.97
CA GLY A 572 7.18 11.25 -12.16
C GLY A 572 6.42 11.09 -13.49
N GLY A 573 5.14 10.71 -13.46
CA GLY A 573 4.24 10.58 -14.63
C GLY A 573 3.51 9.23 -14.66
N CYS A 574 2.61 9.03 -15.62
CA CYS A 574 1.78 7.82 -15.84
C CYS A 574 0.65 7.60 -14.83
N SER A 575 0.87 7.85 -13.54
CA SER A 575 -0.15 7.72 -12.48
C SER A 575 -0.02 8.84 -11.45
N PRO A 576 -1.12 9.32 -10.86
CA PRO A 576 -1.08 10.31 -9.81
C PRO A 576 -0.54 9.71 -8.50
N VAL A 577 0.14 10.53 -7.70
CA VAL A 577 0.32 10.22 -6.27
C VAL A 577 -1.02 10.50 -5.60
N SER A 578 -1.77 9.48 -5.23
CA SER A 578 -3.12 9.71 -4.69
C SER A 578 -3.14 10.21 -3.24
N ARG A 579 -4.33 10.53 -2.72
CA ARG A 579 -4.59 10.83 -1.29
C ARG A 579 -4.66 9.58 -0.40
N TYR A 580 -3.93 8.53 -0.79
CA TYR A 580 -3.81 7.29 -0.03
C TYR A 580 -2.99 7.50 1.26
N PHE A 581 -3.67 7.53 2.40
CA PHE A 581 -3.06 7.83 3.72
C PHE A 581 -2.00 6.79 4.13
N GLU A 582 -2.24 5.52 3.88
CA GLU A 582 -1.38 4.41 4.35
C GLU A 582 -0.27 4.04 3.35
N SER A 583 0.10 4.99 2.48
CA SER A 583 1.25 4.86 1.58
C SER A 583 2.54 4.64 2.37
N PRO A 584 3.46 3.76 1.93
CA PRO A 584 4.78 3.64 2.55
C PRO A 584 5.64 4.91 2.37
N TYR A 585 5.33 5.75 1.36
CA TYR A 585 5.91 7.08 1.22
C TYR A 585 4.98 8.07 1.94
N ALA A 586 5.17 8.21 3.25
CA ALA A 586 4.24 8.86 4.17
C ALA A 586 4.74 10.24 4.64
N PRO A 587 4.24 11.35 4.07
CA PRO A 587 4.52 12.71 4.53
C PRO A 587 4.29 12.93 6.02
N GLN A 588 3.27 12.28 6.60
CA GLN A 588 2.97 12.41 8.02
C GLN A 588 4.12 11.92 8.91
N TYR A 589 4.87 10.90 8.48
CA TYR A 589 6.08 10.44 9.16
C TYR A 589 7.27 11.38 8.93
N TRP A 590 7.41 11.94 7.73
CA TRP A 590 8.46 12.94 7.49
C TRP A 590 8.22 14.21 8.32
N ASN A 591 6.96 14.61 8.46
CA ASN A 591 6.54 15.76 9.22
C ASN A 591 6.81 15.63 10.72
N SER A 592 6.64 14.44 11.30
CA SER A 592 6.99 14.18 12.70
C SER A 592 8.50 14.29 12.96
N LEU A 593 9.32 14.08 11.93
CA LEU A 593 10.76 14.27 11.96
C LEU A 593 11.20 15.71 11.64
N GLY A 594 10.26 16.65 11.53
CA GLY A 594 10.55 18.07 11.35
C GLY A 594 10.83 18.49 9.90
N TYR A 595 10.37 17.71 8.92
CA TYR A 595 10.37 18.11 7.51
C TYR A 595 9.01 18.73 7.14
N VAL A 596 8.99 19.60 6.14
CA VAL A 596 7.77 19.86 5.37
C VAL A 596 7.82 19.00 4.11
N ALA A 597 6.67 18.59 3.59
CA ALA A 597 6.65 17.74 2.39
C ALA A 597 5.76 18.34 1.30
N TYR A 598 6.28 18.37 0.08
CA TYR A 598 5.54 18.79 -1.11
C TYR A 598 5.34 17.59 -2.03
N ILE A 599 4.08 17.19 -2.19
CA ILE A 599 3.69 16.18 -3.19
C ILE A 599 3.06 16.92 -4.36
N LEU A 600 3.49 16.61 -5.58
CA LEU A 600 2.95 17.21 -6.80
C LEU A 600 2.64 16.17 -7.85
N GLU A 601 1.67 16.51 -8.70
CA GLU A 601 1.18 15.71 -9.81
C GLU A 601 1.71 16.30 -11.12
N PRO A 602 2.93 15.93 -11.56
CA PRO A 602 3.48 16.44 -12.80
C PRO A 602 2.67 15.98 -14.02
N SER A 603 2.87 16.64 -15.17
CA SER A 603 2.22 16.26 -16.42
C SER A 603 2.39 14.79 -16.77
N GLY A 604 1.36 14.17 -17.34
CA GLY A 604 1.37 12.76 -17.72
C GLY A 604 0.72 11.79 -16.73
N ALA A 605 0.25 12.23 -15.57
CA ALA A 605 -0.58 11.38 -14.70
C ALA A 605 -1.98 11.14 -15.30
N THR A 606 -2.57 9.97 -15.06
CA THR A 606 -3.97 9.66 -15.41
C THR A 606 -4.96 10.47 -14.55
N GLY A 607 -6.22 10.58 -15.00
CA GLY A 607 -7.29 11.24 -14.24
C GLY A 607 -7.34 12.77 -14.36
N PHE A 608 -6.55 13.33 -15.27
CA PHE A 608 -6.58 14.75 -15.67
C PHE A 608 -7.08 14.93 -17.12
N GLY A 609 -7.64 13.88 -17.71
CA GLY A 609 -8.05 13.81 -19.11
C GLY A 609 -6.97 13.26 -20.04
N GLN A 610 -7.41 12.77 -21.20
CA GLN A 610 -6.57 12.06 -22.17
C GLN A 610 -5.36 12.89 -22.61
N GLU A 611 -5.48 14.21 -22.78
CA GLU A 611 -4.38 15.05 -23.24
C GLU A 611 -3.26 15.10 -22.20
N TRP A 612 -3.62 15.44 -20.96
CA TRP A 612 -2.66 15.52 -19.86
C TRP A 612 -1.96 14.19 -19.63
N ALA A 613 -2.72 13.09 -19.55
CA ALA A 613 -2.19 11.74 -19.36
C ALA A 613 -1.20 11.37 -20.48
N SER A 614 -1.45 11.80 -21.72
CA SER A 614 -0.60 11.43 -22.86
C SER A 614 0.73 12.19 -22.92
N ARG A 615 0.93 13.20 -22.08
CA ARG A 615 2.19 13.97 -22.04
C ARG A 615 3.38 13.18 -21.52
N HIS A 616 3.20 12.00 -20.91
CA HIS A 616 4.33 11.12 -20.56
C HIS A 616 4.82 10.29 -21.75
N VAL A 617 3.96 10.04 -22.75
CA VAL A 617 4.25 9.11 -23.84
C VAL A 617 5.35 9.65 -24.74
N ASN A 618 6.36 8.82 -25.01
CA ASN A 618 7.54 9.14 -25.82
C ASN A 618 8.33 10.35 -25.30
N THR A 619 8.29 10.63 -24.00
CA THR A 619 9.05 11.74 -23.41
C THR A 619 10.22 11.34 -22.55
N ALA A 620 10.23 10.12 -22.00
CA ALA A 620 11.23 9.63 -21.03
C ALA A 620 11.54 10.67 -19.93
N GLY A 621 10.48 11.24 -19.33
CA GLY A 621 10.59 12.04 -18.12
C GLY A 621 10.87 13.54 -18.31
N ARG A 622 11.14 14.02 -19.52
CA ARG A 622 11.41 15.45 -19.78
C ARG A 622 10.31 16.40 -19.28
N GLY A 623 9.06 16.18 -19.69
CA GLY A 623 7.93 17.03 -19.29
C GLY A 623 7.69 17.04 -17.78
N PRO A 624 7.55 15.86 -17.14
CA PRO A 624 7.42 15.78 -15.69
C PRO A 624 8.58 16.43 -14.92
N ALA A 625 9.83 16.31 -15.39
CA ALA A 625 10.98 16.94 -14.75
C ALA A 625 10.90 18.46 -14.78
N GLU A 626 10.46 19.06 -15.90
CA GLU A 626 10.24 20.50 -16.02
C GLU A 626 9.21 20.99 -14.98
N ASP A 627 8.07 20.28 -14.85
CA ASP A 627 7.04 20.61 -13.86
C ASP A 627 7.56 20.49 -12.42
N ILE A 628 8.31 19.42 -12.10
CA ILE A 628 8.86 19.20 -10.76
C ILE A 628 9.85 20.31 -10.38
N ILE A 629 10.76 20.66 -11.29
CA ILE A 629 11.78 21.71 -11.05
C ILE A 629 11.10 23.06 -10.87
N GLU A 630 10.16 23.42 -11.73
CA GLU A 630 9.45 24.69 -11.66
C GLU A 630 8.58 24.78 -10.41
N GLY A 631 7.82 23.74 -10.10
CA GLY A 631 6.97 23.66 -8.91
C GLY A 631 7.76 23.78 -7.63
N THR A 632 8.91 23.09 -7.54
CA THR A 632 9.81 23.17 -6.38
C THR A 632 10.35 24.58 -6.17
N LYS A 633 10.72 25.30 -7.25
CA LYS A 633 11.18 26.69 -7.13
C LYS A 633 10.05 27.61 -6.67
N LYS A 634 8.88 27.50 -7.28
CA LYS A 634 7.72 28.34 -6.95
C LYS A 634 7.21 28.13 -5.53
N ILE A 635 7.17 26.89 -5.05
CA ILE A 635 6.76 26.61 -3.66
C ILE A 635 7.76 27.21 -2.67
N CYS A 636 9.06 27.11 -2.93
CA CYS A 636 10.08 27.74 -2.08
C CYS A 636 9.97 29.27 -2.06
N GLU A 637 9.64 29.89 -3.20
CA GLU A 637 9.42 31.33 -3.28
C GLU A 637 8.16 31.77 -2.52
N ALA A 638 7.07 31.00 -2.64
CA ALA A 638 5.79 31.31 -2.01
C ALA A 638 5.77 31.08 -0.48
N HIS A 639 6.66 30.22 0.03
CA HIS A 639 6.66 29.81 1.43
C HIS A 639 8.01 30.08 2.11
N PRO A 640 8.18 31.26 2.75
CA PRO A 640 9.44 31.65 3.38
C PRO A 640 9.89 30.73 4.52
N PHE A 641 9.02 29.90 5.11
CA PHE A 641 9.45 28.93 6.12
C PHE A 641 10.21 27.73 5.53
N ILE A 642 10.29 27.59 4.20
CA ILE A 642 11.08 26.55 3.55
C ILE A 642 12.55 26.99 3.51
N ASN A 643 13.46 26.10 3.92
CA ASN A 643 14.88 26.29 3.73
C ASN A 643 15.28 25.84 2.32
N LYS A 644 15.47 26.81 1.42
CA LYS A 644 15.82 26.57 0.01
C LYS A 644 17.15 25.82 -0.20
N ASP A 645 18.04 25.83 0.80
CA ASP A 645 19.34 25.15 0.71
C ASP A 645 19.24 23.69 1.22
N LYS A 646 18.09 23.29 1.79
CA LYS A 646 17.84 21.99 2.42
C LYS A 646 16.58 21.32 1.84
N ILE A 647 16.58 21.17 0.51
CA ILE A 647 15.52 20.50 -0.24
C ILE A 647 16.00 19.10 -0.65
N GLY A 648 15.26 18.07 -0.28
CA GLY A 648 15.45 16.71 -0.78
C GLY A 648 14.39 16.34 -1.81
N CYS A 649 14.68 15.37 -2.67
CA CYS A 649 13.68 14.74 -3.53
C CYS A 649 13.73 13.21 -3.45
N MET A 650 12.60 12.57 -3.68
CA MET A 650 12.52 11.11 -3.70
C MET A 650 11.38 10.59 -4.55
N GLY A 651 11.53 9.34 -5.00
CA GLY A 651 10.54 8.62 -5.79
C GLY A 651 10.90 7.13 -5.90
N ALA A 652 9.96 6.33 -6.37
CA ALA A 652 10.14 4.89 -6.52
C ALA A 652 9.74 4.38 -7.90
N SER A 653 10.37 3.28 -8.36
CA SER A 653 10.11 2.73 -9.70
C SER A 653 10.40 3.77 -10.80
N TYR A 654 9.41 4.12 -11.63
CA TYR A 654 9.52 5.26 -12.55
C TYR A 654 9.82 6.58 -11.83
N GLY A 655 9.36 6.77 -10.60
CA GLY A 655 9.73 7.91 -9.75
C GLY A 655 11.18 7.85 -9.26
N GLY A 656 11.75 6.65 -9.14
CA GLY A 656 13.18 6.45 -8.86
C GLY A 656 14.03 6.85 -10.07
N PHE A 657 13.59 6.48 -11.27
CA PHE A 657 14.15 7.01 -12.52
C PHE A 657 14.08 8.53 -12.56
N MET A 658 12.91 9.10 -12.31
CA MET A 658 12.70 10.56 -12.31
C MET A 658 13.64 11.25 -11.32
N THR A 659 13.82 10.66 -10.13
CA THR A 659 14.74 11.18 -9.10
C THR A 659 16.17 11.22 -9.60
N GLN A 660 16.65 10.16 -10.25
CA GLN A 660 17.98 10.12 -10.86
C GLN A 660 18.09 11.12 -12.03
N TYR A 661 17.07 11.18 -12.89
CA TYR A 661 17.03 12.08 -14.06
C TYR A 661 17.07 13.55 -13.63
N LEU A 662 16.31 13.95 -12.62
CA LEU A 662 16.33 15.32 -12.09
C LEU A 662 17.74 15.78 -11.69
N GLN A 663 18.57 14.90 -11.11
CA GLN A 663 19.93 15.27 -10.71
C GLN A 663 20.86 15.50 -11.91
N THR A 664 20.45 15.11 -13.12
CA THR A 664 21.16 15.42 -14.36
C THR A 664 20.73 16.76 -14.98
N GLN A 665 19.61 17.32 -14.50
CA GLN A 665 18.95 18.50 -15.07
C GLN A 665 19.03 19.74 -14.17
N THR A 666 19.29 19.57 -12.87
CA THR A 666 19.25 20.67 -11.89
C THR A 666 20.10 20.39 -10.65
N ASP A 667 20.53 21.45 -9.97
CA ASP A 667 21.29 21.41 -8.71
C ASP A 667 20.48 21.93 -7.50
N ILE A 668 19.15 22.08 -7.62
CA ILE A 668 18.31 22.64 -6.53
C ILE A 668 18.15 21.69 -5.33
N PHE A 669 18.47 20.41 -5.49
CA PHE A 669 18.30 19.40 -4.45
C PHE A 669 19.62 19.17 -3.70
N ALA A 670 19.56 19.24 -2.37
CA ALA A 670 20.68 18.97 -1.48
C ALA A 670 20.90 17.48 -1.20
N ALA A 671 19.88 16.64 -1.40
CA ALA A 671 19.98 15.18 -1.35
C ALA A 671 18.83 14.51 -2.13
N ALA A 672 19.08 13.29 -2.61
CA ALA A 672 18.09 12.51 -3.35
C ALA A 672 18.02 11.06 -2.85
N VAL A 673 16.82 10.46 -2.89
CA VAL A 673 16.59 9.03 -2.61
C VAL A 673 15.83 8.40 -3.78
N SER A 674 16.51 7.49 -4.49
CA SER A 674 15.93 6.71 -5.59
C SER A 674 15.68 5.27 -5.10
N HIS A 675 14.42 4.91 -4.91
CA HIS A 675 14.03 3.54 -4.58
C HIS A 675 13.66 2.74 -5.84
N ALA A 676 14.26 1.56 -6.03
CA ALA A 676 13.96 0.66 -7.15
C ALA A 676 13.90 1.39 -8.52
N GLY A 677 14.82 2.34 -8.73
CA GLY A 677 14.77 3.27 -9.86
C GLY A 677 15.54 2.80 -11.08
N ILE A 678 15.02 3.10 -12.27
CA ILE A 678 15.65 2.77 -13.56
C ILE A 678 16.76 3.79 -13.84
N ALA A 679 17.99 3.33 -14.03
CA ALA A 679 19.14 4.17 -14.38
C ALA A 679 19.41 4.17 -15.88
N ASN A 680 19.04 3.07 -16.55
CA ASN A 680 19.28 2.80 -17.96
C ASN A 680 18.07 2.08 -18.55
N HIS A 681 17.24 2.82 -19.29
CA HIS A 681 16.08 2.26 -19.99
C HIS A 681 16.43 1.13 -20.95
N THR A 682 17.66 1.07 -21.50
CA THR A 682 18.07 0.00 -22.41
C THR A 682 18.26 -1.32 -21.70
N SER A 683 18.92 -1.35 -20.52
CA SER A 683 19.04 -2.58 -19.74
C SER A 683 17.71 -2.98 -19.13
N TYR A 684 16.95 -2.02 -18.59
CA TYR A 684 15.60 -2.29 -18.09
C TYR A 684 14.70 -2.91 -19.15
N TRP A 685 14.74 -2.41 -20.39
CA TRP A 685 13.93 -2.93 -21.51
C TRP A 685 14.13 -4.44 -21.74
N GLY A 686 15.35 -4.94 -21.54
CA GLY A 686 15.68 -6.37 -21.70
C GLY A 686 15.57 -7.20 -20.42
N GLU A 687 16.00 -6.67 -19.28
CA GLU A 687 16.10 -7.42 -18.03
C GLU A 687 14.85 -7.36 -17.16
N GLY A 688 14.12 -6.24 -17.14
CA GLY A 688 12.90 -6.15 -16.35
C GLY A 688 11.81 -7.09 -16.89
N TYR A 689 11.02 -7.71 -16.01
CA TYR A 689 9.90 -8.56 -16.44
C TYR A 689 8.94 -7.82 -17.37
N TRP A 690 8.72 -6.53 -17.10
CA TRP A 690 7.84 -5.66 -17.87
C TRP A 690 8.59 -4.64 -18.74
N GLY A 691 9.92 -4.76 -18.87
CA GLY A 691 10.76 -3.78 -19.54
C GLY A 691 10.41 -3.58 -21.01
N TYR A 692 10.23 -4.67 -21.75
CA TYR A 692 9.91 -4.61 -23.19
C TYR A 692 8.53 -3.96 -23.44
N ASN A 693 7.61 -4.08 -22.47
CA ASN A 693 6.28 -3.46 -22.53
C ASN A 693 6.33 -1.93 -22.47
N TYR A 694 7.48 -1.30 -22.13
CA TYR A 694 7.61 0.16 -22.30
C TYR A 694 7.40 0.59 -23.76
N SER A 695 7.76 -0.23 -24.74
CA SER A 695 7.47 0.01 -26.17
C SER A 695 5.97 -0.07 -26.49
N GLU A 696 5.18 -0.63 -25.59
CA GLU A 696 3.72 -0.62 -25.64
C GLU A 696 3.19 0.60 -24.86
N VAL A 697 3.59 0.81 -23.61
CA VAL A 697 2.99 1.84 -22.74
C VAL A 697 3.57 3.24 -22.89
N SER A 698 4.75 3.51 -22.31
CA SER A 698 5.30 4.86 -22.09
C SER A 698 6.20 5.34 -23.22
N MET A 699 6.78 4.42 -24.00
CA MET A 699 7.60 4.70 -25.18
C MET A 699 6.89 4.22 -26.46
N ALA A 700 5.56 4.16 -26.47
CA ALA A 700 4.70 3.61 -27.52
C ALA A 700 5.29 3.62 -28.96
N ASN A 701 5.46 2.42 -29.55
CA ASN A 701 6.07 2.14 -30.86
C ASN A 701 7.53 2.60 -31.03
N SER A 702 8.20 3.01 -29.97
CA SER A 702 9.64 3.29 -29.92
C SER A 702 10.39 2.08 -29.39
N TYR A 703 11.60 1.87 -29.88
CA TYR A 703 12.46 0.74 -29.52
C TYR A 703 13.92 1.19 -29.35
N PRO A 704 14.76 0.47 -28.59
CA PRO A 704 16.15 0.87 -28.35
C PRO A 704 16.97 1.13 -29.63
N TRP A 705 16.74 0.34 -30.68
CA TRP A 705 17.47 0.47 -31.96
C TRP A 705 16.95 1.57 -32.88
N SER A 706 15.71 2.05 -32.69
CA SER A 706 15.11 3.09 -33.55
C SER A 706 15.05 4.46 -32.87
N HIS A 707 15.01 4.49 -31.53
CA HIS A 707 14.82 5.70 -30.73
C HIS A 707 15.87 5.82 -29.62
N ARG A 708 17.14 5.78 -30.01
CA ARG A 708 18.28 5.90 -29.09
C ARG A 708 18.16 7.11 -28.14
N GLN A 709 17.57 8.21 -28.60
CA GLN A 709 17.33 9.39 -27.78
C GLN A 709 16.49 9.09 -26.52
N LEU A 710 15.45 8.27 -26.62
CA LEU A 710 14.62 7.90 -25.47
C LEU A 710 15.30 6.89 -24.54
N TYR A 711 15.96 5.88 -25.11
CA TYR A 711 16.50 4.76 -24.34
C TYR A 711 17.91 5.01 -23.77
N VAL A 712 18.70 5.88 -24.40
CA VAL A 712 20.09 6.16 -24.03
C VAL A 712 20.27 7.60 -23.58
N ASP A 713 19.91 8.58 -24.42
CA ASP A 713 20.24 9.98 -24.12
C ASP A 713 19.45 10.53 -22.91
N GLN A 714 18.23 10.03 -22.69
CA GLN A 714 17.41 10.35 -21.50
C GLN A 714 17.63 9.42 -20.30
N SER A 715 18.43 8.36 -20.44
CA SER A 715 18.78 7.49 -19.32
C SER A 715 19.76 8.20 -18.39
N PRO A 716 19.49 8.28 -17.07
CA PRO A 716 20.34 8.99 -16.11
C PRO A 716 21.79 8.52 -16.10
N LEU A 717 22.02 7.22 -16.29
CA LEU A 717 23.36 6.62 -16.30
C LEU A 717 24.30 7.29 -17.30
N PHE A 718 23.82 7.61 -18.50
CA PHE A 718 24.63 8.24 -19.56
C PHE A 718 24.86 9.74 -19.33
N ASN A 719 24.30 10.28 -18.27
CA ASN A 719 24.46 11.66 -17.81
C ASN A 719 24.99 11.72 -16.36
N ALA A 720 25.54 10.61 -15.84
CA ALA A 720 25.97 10.50 -14.45
C ALA A 720 27.09 11.50 -14.08
N ASP A 721 27.86 11.98 -15.06
CA ASP A 721 28.87 13.01 -14.88
C ASP A 721 28.30 14.34 -14.37
N LYS A 722 27.03 14.63 -14.70
CA LYS A 722 26.29 15.83 -14.26
C LYS A 722 25.73 15.71 -12.84
N ILE A 723 25.69 14.51 -12.27
CA ILE A 723 25.12 14.29 -10.94
C ILE A 723 26.14 14.67 -9.87
N HIS A 724 25.85 15.74 -9.13
CA HIS A 724 26.65 16.22 -8.00
C HIS A 724 25.95 16.04 -6.65
N THR A 725 24.62 15.96 -6.65
CA THR A 725 23.79 15.79 -5.45
C THR A 725 24.05 14.43 -4.79
N PRO A 726 24.21 14.37 -3.46
CA PRO A 726 24.25 13.11 -2.71
C PRO A 726 23.04 12.22 -3.01
N LEU A 727 23.29 11.03 -3.56
CA LEU A 727 22.25 10.09 -3.98
C LEU A 727 22.27 8.80 -3.15
N LEU A 728 21.13 8.47 -2.54
CA LEU A 728 20.86 7.14 -1.99
C LEU A 728 20.12 6.31 -3.04
N LEU A 729 20.71 5.17 -3.38
CA LEU A 729 20.09 4.10 -4.13
C LEU A 729 19.62 3.04 -3.14
N LEU A 730 18.32 2.76 -3.11
CA LEU A 730 17.70 1.82 -2.18
C LEU A 730 16.92 0.78 -2.98
N HIS A 731 17.13 -0.52 -2.73
CA HIS A 731 16.65 -1.55 -3.64
C HIS A 731 16.40 -2.90 -2.94
N GLY A 732 15.32 -3.59 -3.27
CA GLY A 732 15.19 -5.03 -2.94
C GLY A 732 16.10 -5.86 -3.84
N ASN A 733 16.91 -6.77 -3.30
CA ASN A 733 17.87 -7.51 -4.13
C ASN A 733 17.26 -8.71 -4.89
N ALA A 734 15.98 -8.98 -4.66
CA ALA A 734 15.18 -9.93 -5.44
C ALA A 734 14.16 -9.23 -6.35
N ASP A 735 14.32 -7.93 -6.63
CA ASP A 735 13.44 -7.18 -7.54
C ASP A 735 13.56 -7.72 -8.97
N THR A 736 12.43 -8.21 -9.48
CA THR A 736 12.29 -8.74 -10.84
C THR A 736 11.56 -7.78 -11.78
N ASN A 737 10.91 -6.74 -11.22
CA ASN A 737 10.30 -5.68 -12.02
C ASN A 737 11.39 -4.75 -12.54
N VAL A 738 12.08 -4.04 -11.64
CA VAL A 738 13.26 -3.22 -11.94
C VAL A 738 14.47 -3.94 -11.36
N PRO A 739 15.26 -4.69 -12.16
CA PRO A 739 16.33 -5.49 -11.60
C PRO A 739 17.40 -4.64 -10.90
N LEU A 740 18.01 -5.19 -9.84
CA LEU A 740 19.03 -4.53 -9.01
C LEU A 740 20.18 -3.92 -9.83
N ILE A 741 20.49 -4.47 -11.01
CA ILE A 741 21.54 -3.97 -11.89
C ILE A 741 21.38 -2.48 -12.21
N GLU A 742 20.15 -1.95 -12.25
CA GLU A 742 19.88 -0.54 -12.52
C GLU A 742 20.53 0.35 -11.45
N SER A 743 20.42 -0.03 -10.17
CA SER A 743 21.10 0.68 -9.09
C SER A 743 22.60 0.39 -9.04
N LEU A 744 23.04 -0.83 -9.37
CA LEU A 744 24.47 -1.16 -9.42
C LEU A 744 25.22 -0.35 -10.49
N GLN A 745 24.62 -0.15 -11.67
CA GLN A 745 25.20 0.64 -12.76
C GLN A 745 25.39 2.10 -12.31
N MET A 746 24.35 2.73 -11.75
CA MET A 746 24.42 4.10 -11.26
C MET A 746 25.40 4.24 -10.09
N PHE A 747 25.36 3.32 -9.13
CA PHE A 747 26.31 3.29 -8.01
C PHE A 747 27.76 3.24 -8.50
N THR A 748 28.05 2.35 -9.45
CA THR A 748 29.39 2.18 -10.04
C THR A 748 29.84 3.46 -10.73
N ALA A 749 29.00 4.06 -11.57
CA ALA A 749 29.31 5.29 -12.28
C ALA A 749 29.64 6.44 -11.31
N LEU A 750 28.78 6.66 -10.31
CA LEU A 750 28.96 7.73 -9.33
C LEU A 750 30.17 7.50 -8.43
N LYS A 751 30.48 6.26 -8.05
CA LYS A 751 31.73 5.94 -7.32
C LYS A 751 32.98 6.25 -8.14
N LEU A 752 33.01 5.87 -9.42
CA LEU A 752 34.15 6.14 -10.32
C LEU A 752 34.35 7.65 -10.55
N LEU A 753 33.26 8.42 -10.58
CA LEU A 753 33.28 9.88 -10.68
C LEU A 753 33.62 10.58 -9.35
N GLY A 754 33.81 9.83 -8.26
CA GLY A 754 34.08 10.38 -6.93
C GLY A 754 32.90 11.16 -6.33
N ARG A 755 31.67 10.82 -6.71
CA ARG A 755 30.44 11.43 -6.19
C ARG A 755 30.00 10.77 -4.90
N GLU A 756 29.25 11.51 -4.10
CA GLU A 756 28.64 10.99 -2.88
C GLU A 756 27.43 10.13 -3.23
N VAL A 757 27.58 8.82 -3.06
CA VAL A 757 26.55 7.82 -3.35
C VAL A 757 26.61 6.68 -2.34
N SER A 758 25.44 6.19 -1.96
CA SER A 758 25.26 4.96 -1.19
C SER A 758 24.29 4.03 -1.92
N LEU A 759 24.59 2.72 -1.92
CA LEU A 759 23.65 1.67 -2.33
C LEU A 759 23.31 0.84 -1.10
N VAL A 760 22.03 0.75 -0.77
CA VAL A 760 21.51 -0.10 0.30
C VAL A 760 20.55 -1.12 -0.31
N GLU A 761 20.84 -2.39 -0.04
CA GLU A 761 20.01 -3.51 -0.48
C GLU A 761 19.15 -4.03 0.67
N VAL A 762 17.91 -4.40 0.36
CA VAL A 762 16.99 -5.06 1.29
C VAL A 762 16.90 -6.53 0.90
N GLU A 763 17.58 -7.38 1.68
CA GLU A 763 17.75 -8.81 1.41
C GLU A 763 16.41 -9.54 1.24
N GLY A 764 16.26 -10.25 0.13
CA GLY A 764 15.11 -11.11 -0.20
C GLY A 764 13.82 -10.36 -0.52
N GLU A 765 13.81 -9.03 -0.50
CA GLU A 765 12.65 -8.24 -0.91
C GLU A 765 12.67 -8.00 -2.43
N ASN A 766 11.48 -7.92 -3.02
CA ASN A 766 11.27 -7.63 -4.44
C ASN A 766 11.08 -6.11 -4.64
N HIS A 767 10.32 -5.69 -5.66
CA HIS A 767 10.02 -4.29 -6.00
C HIS A 767 9.35 -3.50 -4.87
N HIS A 768 8.58 -4.19 -4.05
CA HIS A 768 7.99 -3.64 -2.83
C HIS A 768 8.66 -4.26 -1.61
N ILE A 769 8.94 -3.43 -0.61
CA ILE A 769 9.44 -3.87 0.69
C ILE A 769 8.24 -4.16 1.59
N LEU A 770 7.94 -5.44 1.80
CA LEU A 770 6.71 -5.90 2.45
C LEU A 770 6.95 -6.45 3.85
N ASP A 771 8.08 -7.12 4.10
CA ASP A 771 8.41 -7.63 5.43
C ASP A 771 8.40 -6.48 6.45
N TYR A 772 7.73 -6.70 7.58
CA TYR A 772 7.50 -5.68 8.60
C TYR A 772 8.80 -5.07 9.09
N SER A 773 9.73 -5.91 9.55
CA SER A 773 10.98 -5.47 10.16
C SER A 773 11.93 -4.83 9.14
N LYS A 774 11.93 -5.33 7.90
CA LYS A 774 12.73 -4.75 6.83
C LYS A 774 12.15 -3.43 6.35
N LYS A 775 10.82 -3.27 6.32
CA LYS A 775 10.15 -2.01 5.99
C LYS A 775 10.49 -0.91 6.97
N GLU A 776 10.52 -1.20 8.28
CA GLU A 776 10.97 -0.24 9.29
C GLU A 776 12.41 0.22 9.04
N LYS A 777 13.33 -0.71 8.80
CA LYS A 777 14.74 -0.40 8.46
C LYS A 777 14.87 0.37 7.16
N TRP A 778 14.07 0.02 6.16
CA TRP A 778 14.03 0.68 4.86
C TRP A 778 13.56 2.13 4.98
N LEU A 779 12.53 2.42 5.77
CA LEU A 779 12.07 3.80 6.06
C LEU A 779 13.10 4.57 6.89
N ALA A 780 13.67 3.95 7.92
CA ALA A 780 14.72 4.54 8.73
C ALA A 780 15.95 4.93 7.88
N THR A 781 16.32 4.10 6.90
CA THR A 781 17.44 4.37 5.98
C THR A 781 17.22 5.64 5.17
N GLN A 782 16.00 5.83 4.63
CA GLN A 782 15.64 7.02 3.84
C GLN A 782 15.76 8.28 4.70
N MET A 783 15.18 8.25 5.90
CA MET A 783 15.17 9.42 6.78
C MET A 783 16.52 9.71 7.41
N ALA A 784 17.33 8.70 7.70
CA ALA A 784 18.72 8.87 8.13
C ALA A 784 19.57 9.54 7.05
N TRP A 785 19.33 9.22 5.76
CA TRP A 785 20.00 9.88 4.65
C TRP A 785 19.60 11.36 4.56
N PHE A 786 18.31 11.65 4.64
CA PHE A 786 17.86 13.04 4.65
C PHE A 786 18.35 13.81 5.89
N GLN A 787 18.40 13.20 7.07
CA GLN A 787 18.94 13.85 8.27
C GLN A 787 20.42 14.22 8.06
N LYS A 788 21.23 13.32 7.48
CA LYS A 788 22.64 13.58 7.16
C LYS A 788 22.84 14.83 6.31
N TRP A 789 22.01 15.05 5.30
CA TRP A 789 22.23 16.12 4.30
C TRP A 789 21.36 17.36 4.48
N LEU A 790 20.10 17.16 4.86
CA LEU A 790 19.12 18.23 5.01
C LEU A 790 19.17 18.89 6.40
N LYS A 791 19.66 18.16 7.42
CA LYS A 791 19.87 18.69 8.78
C LYS A 791 21.35 18.77 9.20
N ASP A 792 22.28 18.40 8.31
CA ASP A 792 23.73 18.34 8.59
C ASP A 792 24.11 17.45 9.78
N ASP A 793 23.34 16.38 10.01
CA ASP A 793 23.52 15.47 11.14
C ASP A 793 23.66 14.01 10.68
N PRO A 794 24.88 13.46 10.59
CA PRO A 794 25.12 12.08 10.15
C PRO A 794 24.87 11.03 11.23
N THR A 795 24.54 11.41 12.48
CA THR A 795 24.56 10.49 13.63
C THR A 795 23.68 9.25 13.45
N TRP A 796 22.48 9.42 12.90
CA TRP A 796 21.58 8.30 12.63
C TRP A 796 22.12 7.40 11.52
N TRP A 797 22.61 7.99 10.43
CA TRP A 797 23.20 7.25 9.31
C TRP A 797 24.42 6.43 9.77
N ASP A 798 25.33 7.04 10.53
CA ASP A 798 26.52 6.38 11.05
C ASP A 798 26.19 5.29 12.10
N ALA A 799 25.03 5.38 12.76
CA ALA A 799 24.55 4.34 13.66
C ALA A 799 23.99 3.12 12.90
N LEU A 800 23.28 3.35 11.79
CA LEU A 800 22.79 2.29 10.90
C LEU A 800 23.92 1.65 10.08
N TYR A 801 24.85 2.49 9.59
CA TYR A 801 25.94 2.13 8.69
C TYR A 801 27.28 2.63 9.25
N PRO A 802 27.78 2.03 10.34
CA PRO A 802 29.05 2.45 10.94
C PRO A 802 30.19 2.36 9.92
N LYS A 803 31.09 3.36 9.97
CA LYS A 803 32.28 3.36 9.12
C LYS A 803 33.05 2.05 9.30
N LYS A 804 33.27 1.37 8.19
CA LYS A 804 34.10 0.17 8.13
C LYS A 804 35.54 0.59 7.82
N HIS A 805 36.50 0.11 8.59
CA HIS A 805 37.91 0.23 8.25
C HIS A 805 38.25 -0.93 7.30
N LEU A 806 38.12 -0.68 5.99
CA LEU A 806 38.39 -1.63 4.92
C LEU A 806 39.73 -1.32 4.24
#